data_AF-A0A833W8H4-F1
#
_entry.id   AF-A0A833W8H4-F1
#
_cell.length_a   1.000
_cell.length_b   1.000
_cell.length_c   1.000
_cell.angle_alpha   90.00
_cell.angle_beta   90.00
_cell.angle_gamma   90.00
#
_symmetry.space_group_name_H-M   'P 1'
#
loop_
_entity.id
_entity.type
_entity.pdbx_description
1 polymer ?
#
loop_
_entity_poly.entity_id
_entity_poly.type
_entity_poly.pdbx_seq_one_letter_code
_entity_poly.pdbx_strand_id
1 'polypeptide(L)'
;MGPNVNLSSCEDLLAFLENDMINKEAIVSRPHILESDSLQFQLVGKEEALSTAAKCFSNIIARSGTAGTDHTKQVVPVCSGISGLGKTRMLEEGGTILQEMGLDPDYVERVIVPYCNGFSPQPVEKTMPIAASFSWRLLYRFFLDKNCRLTLSNAIKVIDRKLRRPVHGKEKLYLFVGVDDYHRIERVKAPRRDPDTSLLGELVEAIVAFLCTKSSDLVVLPMFAGTDLGVIANSLNDVTEWLPMTLLTLDQVFTSVESNADFAMLLRQSQIRRHLFMLGGVPRWVVEYLLELRSCLQGDVVSLENINECFVDVLTSFVGYDVSSPLVDLQTLVRLAAFAVSGLTVNPFSTIDGRLKWSRLRDSSLCLLSPREYSNCVAYDVRVPYPLLATIGSTKPLATRAEQAFAAALNDMSEMVDSTMFALQLWQSWEMFGACFYAVRINALLVLGHSTVKLGDLLPGARMSEETRQISVKLVPSRVVRCAEAFGSLIPRLISNKFNQQEKYDWTSSGCIAVNGDGGAGVDIFFALNDAVTDNVVVFVDQRKRQFGKFQPCHAKEYLGKLSVCPDFLVARGARVVRGVLNCDSLSNLATYDVPHDCFLLSPDESERFYGTLAYHPACTPFISVNSACKTALKSLLRGTMKAVDEAAEAILTKRNEPSGGFSNSEDVRSFIKFKRLKVDFDDEYAKFSS
;
A
#
# COMPACT_ATOMS: atom_id res chain seq x y z
N MET A 1 -6.47 5.21 55.64
CA MET A 1 -5.12 4.61 55.69
C MET A 1 -5.25 3.21 55.11
N GLY A 2 -4.58 2.93 53.99
CA GLY A 2 -4.60 1.59 53.39
C GLY A 2 -3.76 0.60 54.22
N PRO A 3 -3.86 -0.71 53.96
CA PRO A 3 -3.06 -1.72 54.65
C PRO A 3 -1.56 -1.49 54.41
N ASN A 4 -0.73 -1.76 55.43
CA ASN A 4 0.73 -1.74 55.31
C ASN A 4 1.18 -2.98 54.52
N VAL A 5 1.47 -2.82 53.23
CA VAL A 5 1.94 -3.89 52.35
C VAL A 5 3.46 -3.87 52.26
N ASN A 6 4.12 -4.98 52.59
CA ASN A 6 5.55 -5.13 52.38
C ASN A 6 5.84 -5.38 50.88
N LEU A 7 6.27 -4.33 50.17
CA LEU A 7 6.54 -4.36 48.72
C LEU A 7 7.73 -5.26 48.32
N SER A 8 8.49 -5.79 49.28
CA SER A 8 9.57 -6.76 49.04
C SER A 8 9.12 -8.22 49.20
N SER A 9 7.93 -8.45 49.75
CA SER A 9 7.34 -9.77 49.98
C SER A 9 6.30 -10.08 48.90
N CYS A 10 6.59 -11.07 48.05
CA CYS A 10 5.65 -11.51 47.02
C CYS A 10 4.34 -12.07 47.60
N GLU A 11 4.35 -12.67 48.80
CA GLU A 11 3.13 -13.16 49.46
C GLU A 11 2.24 -12.00 49.90
N ASP A 12 2.82 -10.98 50.54
CA ASP A 12 2.06 -9.82 51.03
C ASP A 12 1.48 -9.00 49.87
N LEU A 13 2.24 -8.90 48.77
CA LEU A 13 1.81 -8.27 47.52
C LEU A 13 0.67 -9.05 46.84
N LEU A 14 0.79 -10.38 46.73
CA LEU A 14 -0.24 -11.22 46.12
C LEU A 14 -1.53 -11.19 46.96
N ALA A 15 -1.42 -11.34 48.28
CA ALA A 15 -2.56 -11.28 49.19
C ALA A 15 -3.28 -9.93 49.14
N PHE A 16 -2.52 -8.83 49.00
CA PHE A 16 -3.08 -7.50 48.81
C PHE A 16 -3.84 -7.36 47.49
N LEU A 17 -3.24 -7.77 46.36
CA LEU A 17 -3.88 -7.71 45.05
C LEU A 17 -5.16 -8.58 45.01
N GLU A 18 -5.12 -9.78 45.59
CA GLU A 18 -6.28 -10.69 45.67
C GLU A 18 -7.43 -10.14 46.53
N ASN A 19 -7.16 -9.24 47.48
CA ASN A 19 -8.21 -8.66 48.31
C ASN A 19 -9.07 -7.63 47.57
N ASP A 20 -8.54 -7.02 46.51
CA ASP A 20 -9.28 -6.06 45.67
C ASP A 20 -9.97 -6.75 44.46
N MET A 21 -9.79 -8.07 44.28
CA MET A 21 -10.43 -8.86 43.22
C MET A 21 -11.85 -9.31 43.58
N ILE A 22 -12.79 -9.13 42.64
CA ILE A 22 -14.17 -9.65 42.76
C ILE A 22 -14.20 -11.19 42.80
N ASN A 23 -13.30 -11.85 42.08
CA ASN A 23 -13.12 -13.30 42.13
C ASN A 23 -11.64 -13.62 42.40
N LYS A 24 -11.36 -14.13 43.60
CA LYS A 24 -10.00 -14.45 44.07
C LYS A 24 -9.38 -15.64 43.35
N GLU A 25 -10.16 -16.47 42.67
CA GLU A 25 -9.68 -17.65 41.94
C GLU A 25 -9.56 -17.42 40.43
N ALA A 26 -10.27 -16.43 39.87
CA ALA A 26 -10.20 -16.12 38.45
C ALA A 26 -8.96 -15.33 38.08
N ILE A 27 -8.20 -15.80 37.09
CA ILE A 27 -7.28 -14.97 36.32
C ILE A 27 -8.14 -14.28 35.26
N VAL A 28 -8.40 -12.98 35.42
CA VAL A 28 -9.08 -12.19 34.38
C VAL A 28 -8.01 -11.71 33.40
N SER A 29 -7.32 -12.62 32.74
CA SER A 29 -6.59 -12.24 31.55
C SER A 29 -7.66 -11.86 30.53
N ARG A 30 -7.64 -10.61 30.05
CA ARG A 30 -8.32 -10.26 28.81
C ARG A 30 -7.30 -10.44 27.71
N PRO A 31 -7.18 -11.64 27.10
CA PRO A 31 -6.26 -11.86 26.01
C PRO A 31 -6.65 -11.04 24.79
N HIS A 32 -7.93 -10.66 24.69
CA HIS A 32 -8.52 -10.03 23.52
C HIS A 32 -8.77 -8.52 23.67
N ILE A 33 -8.38 -7.80 22.64
CA ILE A 33 -8.62 -6.39 22.32
C ILE A 33 -9.50 -6.29 21.07
N LEU A 34 -9.35 -7.23 20.13
CA LEU A 34 -10.14 -7.29 18.89
C LEU A 34 -11.38 -8.18 19.02
N GLU A 35 -12.42 -7.85 18.28
CA GLU A 35 -13.63 -8.67 18.14
C GLU A 35 -13.40 -9.86 17.19
N SER A 36 -14.18 -10.94 17.35
CA SER A 36 -14.05 -12.18 16.55
C SER A 36 -14.15 -11.95 15.04
N ASP A 37 -15.02 -11.02 14.62
CA ASP A 37 -15.25 -10.69 13.22
C ASP A 37 -13.99 -10.10 12.55
N SER A 38 -13.17 -9.38 13.31
CA SER A 38 -11.91 -8.79 12.81
C SER A 38 -10.84 -9.85 12.47
N LEU A 39 -10.98 -11.08 12.99
CA LEU A 39 -10.03 -12.17 12.79
C LEU A 39 -10.37 -13.06 11.59
N GLN A 40 -11.55 -12.89 10.97
CA GLN A 40 -12.00 -13.74 9.86
C GLN A 40 -11.26 -13.46 8.54
N PHE A 41 -10.69 -12.26 8.38
CA PHE A 41 -9.97 -11.90 7.15
C PHE A 41 -8.60 -12.57 7.12
N GLN A 42 -8.27 -13.39 6.12
CA GLN A 42 -6.92 -13.94 5.99
C GLN A 42 -5.97 -12.88 5.41
N LEU A 43 -4.93 -12.54 6.18
CA LEU A 43 -3.91 -11.56 5.79
C LEU A 43 -2.71 -12.28 5.18
N VAL A 44 -2.28 -11.84 4.01
CA VAL A 44 -1.11 -12.40 3.32
C VAL A 44 0.18 -11.99 4.05
N GLY A 45 1.14 -12.91 4.16
CA GLY A 45 2.40 -12.71 4.90
C GLY A 45 2.29 -13.04 6.40
N LYS A 46 1.09 -13.38 6.88
CA LYS A 46 0.85 -13.82 8.25
C LYS A 46 1.73 -15.01 8.64
N GLU A 47 1.81 -16.04 7.79
CA GLU A 47 2.54 -17.27 8.09
C GLU A 47 4.05 -17.00 8.29
N GLU A 48 4.62 -16.10 7.50
CA GLU A 48 6.02 -15.69 7.61
C GLU A 48 6.27 -14.92 8.92
N ALA A 49 5.35 -14.03 9.30
CA ALA A 49 5.40 -13.30 10.56
C ALA A 49 5.27 -14.23 11.78
N LEU A 50 4.34 -15.19 11.73
CA LEU A 50 4.17 -16.23 12.76
C LEU A 50 5.44 -17.09 12.88
N SER A 51 6.02 -17.54 11.76
CA SER A 51 7.24 -18.35 11.74
C SER A 51 8.44 -17.60 12.33
N THR A 52 8.60 -16.31 11.98
CA THR A 52 9.67 -15.46 12.51
C THR A 52 9.53 -15.25 14.01
N ALA A 53 8.31 -15.00 14.50
CA ALA A 53 8.02 -14.91 15.93
C ALA A 53 8.29 -16.22 16.67
N ALA A 54 7.84 -17.36 16.13
CA ALA A 54 8.06 -18.69 16.70
C ALA A 54 9.56 -19.01 16.83
N LYS A 55 10.37 -18.62 15.84
CA LYS A 55 11.83 -18.74 15.89
C LYS A 55 12.44 -17.93 17.04
N CYS A 56 11.98 -16.68 17.23
CA CYS A 56 12.43 -15.84 18.35
C CYS A 56 12.09 -16.48 19.70
N PHE A 57 10.84 -16.93 19.88
CA PHE A 57 10.40 -17.59 21.11
C PHE A 57 11.13 -18.90 21.38
N SER A 58 11.38 -19.72 20.36
CA SER A 58 12.16 -20.95 20.49
C SER A 58 13.56 -20.68 21.03
N ASN A 59 14.22 -19.60 20.57
CA ASN A 59 15.53 -19.19 21.05
C ASN A 59 15.50 -18.75 22.52
N ILE A 60 14.45 -18.02 22.94
CA ILE A 60 14.25 -17.61 24.34
C ILE A 60 14.06 -18.85 25.23
N ILE A 61 13.17 -19.77 24.83
CA ILE A 61 12.87 -21.00 25.58
C ILE A 61 14.13 -21.86 25.77
N ALA A 62 14.89 -22.08 24.69
CA ALA A 62 16.11 -22.88 24.72
C ALA A 62 17.17 -22.38 25.72
N ARG A 63 17.10 -21.09 26.10
CA ARG A 63 18.12 -20.41 26.89
C ARG A 63 17.68 -19.96 28.27
N SER A 64 16.38 -20.04 28.55
CA SER A 64 15.76 -19.79 29.85
C SER A 64 16.43 -20.51 31.04
N GLY A 65 17.11 -21.64 30.81
CA GLY A 65 17.78 -22.44 31.85
C GLY A 65 19.27 -22.11 32.09
N THR A 66 19.90 -21.25 31.29
CA THR A 66 21.35 -21.00 31.33
C THR A 66 21.65 -19.57 31.83
N ALA A 67 22.30 -19.45 32.99
CA ALA A 67 22.73 -18.16 33.53
C ALA A 67 23.93 -17.60 32.74
N GLY A 68 23.95 -16.27 32.51
CA GLY A 68 25.06 -15.60 31.82
C GLY A 68 24.97 -15.64 30.30
N THR A 69 23.76 -15.74 29.74
CA THR A 69 23.55 -15.64 28.29
C THR A 69 23.82 -14.20 27.81
N ASP A 70 24.51 -14.11 26.68
CA ASP A 70 24.79 -12.86 25.98
C ASP A 70 23.48 -12.17 25.57
N HIS A 71 23.32 -10.91 25.98
CA HIS A 71 22.12 -10.08 25.79
C HIS A 71 21.77 -9.93 24.31
N THR A 72 22.78 -9.87 23.43
CA THR A 72 22.61 -9.79 21.96
C THR A 72 21.95 -11.03 21.35
N LYS A 73 21.81 -12.10 22.14
CA LYS A 73 21.25 -13.35 21.66
C LYS A 73 19.81 -13.59 22.17
N GLN A 74 19.28 -12.74 23.04
CA GLN A 74 17.88 -12.78 23.50
C GLN A 74 17.05 -11.81 22.66
N VAL A 75 16.64 -12.26 21.47
CA VAL A 75 16.01 -11.40 20.47
C VAL A 75 14.49 -11.36 20.66
N VAL A 76 13.94 -10.15 20.78
CA VAL A 76 12.52 -9.89 21.01
C VAL A 76 11.81 -9.56 19.68
N PRO A 77 10.71 -10.26 19.31
CA PRO A 77 9.97 -9.94 18.10
C PRO A 77 9.18 -8.63 18.21
N VAL A 78 9.15 -7.86 17.11
CA VAL A 78 8.54 -6.54 17.02
C VAL A 78 7.71 -6.39 15.74
N CYS A 79 6.43 -6.09 15.90
CA CYS A 79 5.53 -5.64 14.84
C CYS A 79 5.59 -4.12 14.73
N SER A 80 5.90 -3.59 13.54
CA SER A 80 5.97 -2.15 13.32
C SER A 80 5.44 -1.72 11.96
N GLY A 81 5.38 -0.42 11.74
CA GLY A 81 4.88 0.21 10.52
C GLY A 81 3.58 0.97 10.71
N ILE A 82 3.05 1.52 9.62
CA ILE A 82 1.85 2.37 9.63
C ILE A 82 0.65 1.70 10.33
N SER A 83 -0.26 2.52 10.85
CA SER A 83 -1.49 2.02 11.45
C SER A 83 -2.31 1.21 10.43
N GLY A 84 -3.05 0.22 10.92
CA GLY A 84 -3.89 -0.64 10.08
C GLY A 84 -3.25 -1.90 9.49
N LEU A 85 -1.97 -2.18 9.74
CA LEU A 85 -1.29 -3.39 9.22
C LEU A 85 -1.63 -4.71 9.93
N GLY A 86 -2.45 -4.70 10.99
CA GLY A 86 -2.72 -5.90 11.79
C GLY A 86 -1.68 -6.20 12.88
N LYS A 87 -0.93 -5.20 13.34
CA LYS A 87 0.08 -5.36 14.41
C LYS A 87 -0.53 -5.85 15.74
N THR A 88 -1.63 -5.24 16.19
CA THR A 88 -2.38 -5.71 17.37
C THR A 88 -2.91 -7.12 17.15
N ARG A 89 -3.37 -7.44 15.93
CA ARG A 89 -3.81 -8.79 15.57
C ARG A 89 -2.68 -9.82 15.71
N MET A 90 -1.44 -9.48 15.37
CA MET A 90 -0.31 -10.38 15.63
C MET A 90 -0.10 -10.68 17.12
N LEU A 91 -0.40 -9.72 18.01
CA LEU A 91 -0.36 -9.97 19.46
C LEU A 91 -1.49 -10.92 19.89
N GLU A 92 -2.69 -10.78 19.32
CA GLU A 92 -3.83 -11.68 19.54
C GLU A 92 -3.53 -13.11 19.09
N GLU A 93 -2.89 -13.24 17.93
CA GLU A 93 -2.49 -14.52 17.36
C GLU A 93 -1.26 -15.13 18.05
N GLY A 94 -0.68 -14.46 19.05
CA GLY A 94 0.38 -14.99 19.91
C GLY A 94 0.04 -16.35 20.51
N GLY A 95 -1.25 -16.61 20.75
CA GLY A 95 -1.73 -17.93 21.17
C GLY A 95 -1.56 -19.05 20.13
N THR A 96 -1.83 -18.74 18.87
CA THR A 96 -1.67 -19.67 17.75
C THR A 96 -0.18 -19.97 17.51
N ILE A 97 0.69 -18.96 17.62
CA ILE A 97 2.15 -19.13 17.53
C ILE A 97 2.62 -20.21 18.52
N LEU A 98 2.16 -20.12 19.77
CA LEU A 98 2.59 -21.03 20.83
C LEU A 98 2.03 -22.45 20.66
N GLN A 99 0.81 -22.57 20.12
CA GLN A 99 0.23 -23.86 19.76
C GLN A 99 0.99 -24.53 18.61
N GLU A 100 1.36 -23.77 17.57
CA GLU A 100 2.17 -24.27 16.44
C GLU A 100 3.58 -24.69 16.88
N MET A 101 4.12 -24.05 17.92
CA MET A 101 5.37 -24.46 18.57
C MET A 101 5.23 -25.75 19.39
N GLY A 102 4.04 -26.33 19.51
CA GLY A 102 3.77 -27.55 20.27
C GLY A 102 3.77 -27.34 21.78
N LEU A 103 3.56 -26.10 22.27
CA LEU A 103 3.38 -25.85 23.70
C LEU A 103 1.97 -26.22 24.13
N ASP A 104 1.88 -26.90 25.27
CA ASP A 104 0.62 -27.30 25.87
C ASP A 104 -0.17 -26.05 26.32
N PRO A 105 -1.40 -25.83 25.79
CA PRO A 105 -2.24 -24.69 26.16
C PRO A 105 -2.50 -24.56 27.66
N ASP A 106 -2.51 -25.67 28.41
CA ASP A 106 -2.77 -25.65 29.86
C ASP A 106 -1.62 -25.03 30.66
N TYR A 107 -0.45 -24.86 30.04
CA TYR A 107 0.76 -24.26 30.63
C TYR A 107 1.13 -22.92 30.00
N VAL A 108 0.24 -22.33 29.20
CA VAL A 108 0.48 -21.08 28.48
C VAL A 108 -0.52 -20.01 28.91
N GLU A 109 -0.01 -18.96 29.52
CA GLU A 109 -0.77 -17.78 29.91
C GLU A 109 -0.46 -16.59 29.00
N ARG A 110 -1.47 -15.77 28.74
CA ARG A 110 -1.41 -14.73 27.70
C ARG A 110 -1.92 -13.41 28.24
N VAL A 111 -1.16 -12.34 27.99
CA VAL A 111 -1.57 -10.98 28.37
C VAL A 111 -1.13 -9.97 27.32
N ILE A 112 -2.03 -9.07 26.98
CA ILE A 112 -1.71 -7.88 26.18
C ILE A 112 -1.79 -6.64 27.10
N VAL A 113 -0.76 -5.81 27.03
CA VAL A 113 -0.59 -4.56 27.79
C VAL A 113 -0.63 -3.37 26.81
N PRO A 114 -1.81 -2.75 26.61
CA PRO A 114 -1.95 -1.60 25.71
C PRO A 114 -1.51 -0.28 26.36
N TYR A 115 -1.04 0.65 25.53
CA TYR A 115 -0.72 2.05 25.91
C TYR A 115 -1.66 3.11 25.30
N CYS A 116 -2.66 2.70 24.51
CA CYS A 116 -3.70 3.57 23.94
C CYS A 116 -5.11 2.96 24.12
N ASN A 117 -6.13 3.52 23.44
CA ASN A 117 -7.50 2.99 23.34
C ASN A 117 -8.17 2.69 24.70
N GLY A 118 -8.26 3.71 25.55
CA GLY A 118 -8.81 3.59 26.91
C GLY A 118 -7.77 3.24 27.99
N PHE A 119 -6.52 2.96 27.60
CA PHE A 119 -5.41 2.65 28.52
C PHE A 119 -4.29 3.71 28.48
N SER A 120 -4.63 4.97 28.21
CA SER A 120 -3.67 6.09 28.17
C SER A 120 -2.85 6.19 29.47
N PRO A 121 -1.60 6.68 29.41
CA PRO A 121 -0.78 6.92 30.59
C PRO A 121 -1.48 7.73 31.67
N GLN A 122 -1.52 7.17 32.87
CA GLN A 122 -2.10 7.77 34.06
C GLN A 122 -1.09 8.71 34.74
N PRO A 123 -1.53 9.76 35.44
CA PRO A 123 -0.62 10.71 36.08
C PRO A 123 0.37 10.07 37.05
N VAL A 124 -0.01 8.99 37.75
CA VAL A 124 0.85 8.29 38.70
C VAL A 124 2.09 7.68 38.03
N GLU A 125 1.96 7.23 36.79
CA GLU A 125 3.03 6.55 36.05
C GLU A 125 4.23 7.46 35.77
N LYS A 126 4.00 8.79 35.66
CA LYS A 126 5.05 9.81 35.52
C LYS A 126 6.04 9.83 36.69
N THR A 127 5.65 9.30 37.85
CA THR A 127 6.47 9.32 39.06
C THR A 127 7.33 8.06 39.23
N MET A 128 7.21 7.12 38.28
CA MET A 128 7.77 5.78 38.37
C MET A 128 8.72 5.53 37.20
N PRO A 129 9.87 4.86 37.38
CA PRO A 129 10.68 4.39 36.25
C PRO A 129 9.83 3.55 35.30
N ILE A 130 10.16 3.52 34.01
CA ILE A 130 9.30 2.87 33.01
C ILE A 130 9.07 1.38 33.28
N ALA A 131 10.08 0.65 33.74
CA ALA A 131 9.93 -0.75 34.12
C ALA A 131 8.90 -0.92 35.25
N ALA A 132 8.84 0.01 36.20
CA ALA A 132 7.86 0.00 37.30
C ALA A 132 6.45 0.33 36.80
N SER A 133 6.33 1.32 35.91
CA SER A 133 5.09 1.68 35.24
C SER A 133 4.51 0.50 34.45
N PHE A 134 5.35 -0.19 33.67
CA PHE A 134 4.96 -1.37 32.92
C PHE A 134 4.57 -2.53 33.83
N SER A 135 5.32 -2.77 34.90
CA SER A 135 4.99 -3.80 35.91
C SER A 135 3.63 -3.56 36.54
N TRP A 136 3.32 -2.29 36.83
CA TRP A 136 2.03 -1.89 37.37
C TRP A 136 0.90 -2.18 36.38
N ARG A 137 1.08 -1.83 35.09
CA ARG A 137 0.12 -2.17 34.03
C ARG A 137 -0.05 -3.68 33.84
N LEU A 138 1.04 -4.44 33.88
CA LEU A 138 1.00 -5.89 33.73
C LEU A 138 0.19 -6.55 34.85
N LEU A 139 0.44 -6.15 36.10
CA LEU A 139 -0.34 -6.62 37.24
C LEU A 139 -1.80 -6.17 37.15
N TYR A 140 -2.07 -4.93 36.73
CA TYR A 140 -3.43 -4.48 36.48
C TYR A 140 -4.18 -5.37 35.49
N ARG A 141 -3.50 -5.84 34.43
CA ARG A 141 -4.09 -6.75 33.44
C ARG A 141 -4.33 -8.17 33.98
N PHE A 142 -3.63 -8.58 35.03
CA PHE A 142 -3.84 -9.86 35.71
C PHE A 142 -4.83 -9.77 36.90
N PHE A 143 -4.93 -8.61 37.56
CA PHE A 143 -5.53 -8.48 38.90
C PHE A 143 -6.52 -7.29 39.09
N LEU A 144 -6.57 -6.28 38.19
CA LEU A 144 -7.41 -5.05 38.24
C LEU A 144 -7.09 -3.98 39.33
N ASP A 145 -7.95 -2.94 39.43
CA ASP A 145 -7.64 -1.48 39.40
C ASP A 145 -7.07 -0.83 40.66
N LYS A 146 -5.92 -0.16 40.47
CA LYS A 146 -5.10 0.61 41.42
C LYS A 146 -4.16 -0.22 42.28
N ASN A 147 -2.84 0.11 42.22
CA ASN A 147 -1.88 0.18 43.35
C ASN A 147 -0.36 0.11 42.96
N CYS A 148 0.39 1.10 43.46
CA CYS A 148 1.75 1.14 44.04
C CYS A 148 3.04 0.64 43.32
N ARG A 149 4.18 1.27 43.70
CA ARG A 149 5.56 1.11 43.18
C ARG A 149 6.11 -0.32 43.23
N LEU A 150 6.38 -0.91 42.06
CA LEU A 150 6.87 -2.28 41.89
C LEU A 150 8.00 -2.39 40.85
N THR A 151 8.77 -3.48 40.89
CA THR A 151 9.77 -3.82 39.87
C THR A 151 9.27 -4.97 38.98
N LEU A 152 9.80 -5.07 37.75
CA LEU A 152 9.41 -6.11 36.79
C LEU A 152 9.63 -7.52 37.33
N SER A 153 10.77 -7.75 37.99
CA SER A 153 11.07 -9.04 38.63
C SER A 153 10.05 -9.41 39.71
N ASN A 154 9.60 -8.45 40.53
CA ASN A 154 8.62 -8.73 41.59
C ASN A 154 7.23 -9.01 40.99
N ALA A 155 6.82 -8.26 39.97
CA ALA A 155 5.55 -8.50 39.28
C ALA A 155 5.48 -9.90 38.65
N ILE A 156 6.54 -10.31 37.94
CA ILE A 156 6.60 -11.64 37.31
C ILE A 156 6.57 -12.75 38.37
N LYS A 157 7.28 -12.58 39.51
CA LYS A 157 7.22 -13.56 40.62
C LYS A 157 5.83 -13.70 41.24
N VAL A 158 5.09 -12.59 41.37
CA VAL A 158 3.71 -12.60 41.87
C VAL A 158 2.80 -13.34 40.89
N ILE A 159 2.97 -13.10 39.58
CA ILE A 159 2.24 -13.81 38.51
C ILE A 159 2.59 -15.31 38.54
N ASP A 160 3.87 -15.68 38.55
CA ASP A 160 4.34 -17.09 38.61
C ASP A 160 3.68 -17.87 39.77
N ARG A 161 3.65 -17.28 40.97
CA ARG A 161 2.99 -17.89 42.13
C ARG A 161 1.49 -18.08 41.93
N LYS A 162 0.81 -17.09 41.34
CA LYS A 162 -0.63 -17.18 41.07
C LYS A 162 -0.95 -18.28 40.06
N LEU A 163 -0.22 -18.30 38.94
CA LEU A 163 -0.42 -19.26 37.84
C LEU A 163 -0.16 -20.71 38.27
N ARG A 164 0.74 -20.94 39.24
CA ARG A 164 1.03 -22.28 39.76
C ARG A 164 0.01 -22.83 40.75
N ARG A 165 -0.84 -22.01 41.36
CA ARG A 165 -1.83 -22.51 42.34
C ARG A 165 -2.73 -23.63 41.78
N PRO A 166 -3.25 -23.55 40.53
CA PRO A 166 -4.05 -24.63 39.95
C PRO A 166 -3.23 -25.80 39.34
N VAL A 167 -1.97 -25.56 38.93
CA VAL A 167 -1.16 -26.53 38.18
C VAL A 167 -0.30 -27.38 39.11
N HIS A 168 -0.58 -28.69 39.19
CA HIS A 168 0.17 -29.63 40.04
C HIS A 168 1.34 -30.25 39.25
N GLY A 169 2.56 -29.72 39.37
CA GLY A 169 3.74 -30.33 38.72
C GLY A 169 5.02 -29.47 38.70
N LYS A 170 6.12 -30.05 38.15
CA LYS A 170 7.41 -29.38 37.85
C LYS A 170 7.48 -28.85 36.42
N GLU A 171 6.37 -28.82 35.70
CA GLU A 171 6.35 -28.44 34.29
C GLU A 171 6.60 -26.93 34.13
N LYS A 172 7.23 -26.57 33.01
CA LYS A 172 7.52 -25.17 32.68
C LYS A 172 6.23 -24.46 32.29
N LEU A 173 5.98 -23.32 32.93
CA LEU A 173 4.92 -22.40 32.53
C LEU A 173 5.47 -21.38 31.54
N TYR A 174 4.63 -20.92 30.62
CA TYR A 174 4.97 -19.93 29.62
C TYR A 174 4.03 -18.72 29.77
N LEU A 175 4.60 -17.52 29.75
CA LEU A 175 3.84 -16.27 29.80
C LEU A 175 4.13 -15.45 28.54
N PHE A 176 3.16 -15.39 27.65
CA PHE A 176 3.18 -14.46 26.51
C PHE A 176 2.79 -13.05 26.95
N VAL A 177 3.64 -12.07 26.64
CA VAL A 177 3.42 -10.67 26.99
C VAL A 177 3.46 -9.80 25.73
N GLY A 178 2.28 -9.46 25.21
CA GLY A 178 2.14 -8.50 24.11
C GLY A 178 2.15 -7.05 24.64
N VAL A 179 3.03 -6.20 24.13
CA VAL A 179 3.06 -4.77 24.44
C VAL A 179 2.53 -4.01 23.23
N ASP A 180 1.31 -3.47 23.34
CA ASP A 180 0.66 -2.78 22.23
C ASP A 180 0.82 -1.25 22.33
N ASP A 181 0.79 -0.59 21.18
CA ASP A 181 1.04 0.84 21.00
C ASP A 181 2.35 1.32 21.65
N TYR A 182 3.45 0.56 21.50
CA TYR A 182 4.71 0.86 22.19
C TYR A 182 5.21 2.29 21.97
N HIS A 183 4.94 2.90 20.81
CA HIS A 183 5.32 4.27 20.48
C HIS A 183 4.70 5.32 21.43
N ARG A 184 3.61 4.95 22.12
CA ARG A 184 2.95 5.80 23.13
C ARG A 184 3.62 5.71 24.50
N ILE A 185 4.57 4.82 24.71
CA ILE A 185 5.34 4.71 25.96
C ILE A 185 6.04 6.03 26.30
N GLU A 186 6.54 6.78 25.31
CA GLU A 186 7.13 8.10 25.55
C GLU A 186 6.16 9.10 26.19
N ARG A 187 4.85 8.93 25.99
CA ARG A 187 3.82 9.78 26.59
C ARG A 187 3.64 9.54 28.08
N VAL A 188 4.16 8.43 28.60
CA VAL A 188 4.22 8.17 30.05
C VAL A 188 5.02 9.27 30.73
N LYS A 189 6.05 9.84 30.08
CA LYS A 189 6.95 10.85 30.68
C LYS A 189 7.50 10.41 32.04
N ALA A 190 7.80 9.11 32.15
CA ALA A 190 8.48 8.54 33.30
C ALA A 190 9.89 9.14 33.47
N PRO A 191 10.46 9.12 34.69
CA PRO A 191 11.85 9.51 34.89
C PRO A 191 12.77 8.57 34.12
N ARG A 192 13.66 9.16 33.31
CA ARG A 192 14.68 8.42 32.55
C ARG A 192 15.91 8.16 33.40
N ARG A 193 16.60 7.04 33.14
CA ARG A 193 17.91 6.75 33.73
C ARG A 193 19.01 7.58 33.10
N ASP A 194 18.91 7.80 31.79
CA ASP A 194 19.82 8.61 30.99
C ASP A 194 18.98 9.59 30.12
N PRO A 195 19.30 10.89 30.07
CA PRO A 195 18.63 11.84 29.18
C PRO A 195 18.62 11.43 27.71
N ASP A 196 19.65 10.70 27.26
CA ASP A 196 19.87 10.30 25.87
C ASP A 196 19.15 8.99 25.50
N THR A 197 18.58 8.26 26.47
CA THR A 197 17.81 7.04 26.22
C THR A 197 16.32 7.31 26.03
N SER A 198 15.66 6.46 25.24
CA SER A 198 14.20 6.42 25.14
C SER A 198 13.60 5.56 26.27
N LEU A 199 12.40 5.89 26.72
CA LEU A 199 11.67 5.08 27.72
C LEU A 199 11.35 3.69 27.18
N LEU A 200 11.08 3.57 25.88
CA LEU A 200 10.93 2.26 25.24
C LEU A 200 12.26 1.47 25.28
N GLY A 201 13.38 2.13 25.00
CA GLY A 201 14.71 1.52 25.07
C GLY A 201 14.98 0.94 26.46
N GLU A 202 14.79 1.75 27.49
CA GLU A 202 14.94 1.33 28.90
C GLU A 202 14.00 0.16 29.27
N LEU A 203 12.79 0.11 28.71
CA LEU A 203 11.85 -0.99 28.97
C LEU A 203 12.32 -2.30 28.31
N VAL A 204 12.73 -2.25 27.04
CA VAL A 204 13.23 -3.43 26.33
C VAL A 204 14.51 -3.96 27.01
N GLU A 205 15.43 -3.07 27.38
CA GLU A 205 16.62 -3.46 28.15
C GLU A 205 16.26 -4.14 29.47
N ALA A 206 15.27 -3.61 30.21
CA ALA A 206 14.82 -4.22 31.45
C ALA A 206 14.24 -5.63 31.23
N ILE A 207 13.51 -5.85 30.13
CA ILE A 207 12.97 -7.15 29.76
C ILE A 207 14.09 -8.11 29.33
N VAL A 208 14.99 -7.69 28.44
CA VAL A 208 16.13 -8.50 27.98
C VAL A 208 17.04 -8.88 29.16
N ALA A 209 17.33 -7.93 30.05
CA ALA A 209 18.10 -8.20 31.27
C ALA A 209 17.40 -9.24 32.14
N PHE A 210 16.07 -9.19 32.26
CA PHE A 210 15.30 -10.22 32.96
C PHE A 210 15.42 -11.58 32.28
N LEU A 211 15.29 -11.66 30.94
CA LEU A 211 15.43 -12.91 30.17
C LEU A 211 16.83 -13.55 30.30
N CYS A 212 17.86 -12.76 30.59
CA CYS A 212 19.23 -13.25 30.82
C CYS A 212 19.47 -13.76 32.25
N THR A 213 18.57 -13.49 33.20
CA THR A 213 18.66 -14.04 34.55
C THR A 213 18.22 -15.50 34.57
N LYS A 214 18.75 -16.29 35.51
CA LYS A 214 18.27 -17.65 35.75
C LYS A 214 16.83 -17.57 36.25
N SER A 215 15.87 -17.77 35.36
CA SER A 215 14.44 -17.70 35.69
C SER A 215 14.01 -18.90 36.53
N SER A 216 12.91 -18.74 37.27
CA SER A 216 12.10 -19.84 37.80
C SER A 216 11.52 -20.68 36.65
N ASP A 217 10.72 -21.71 36.93
CA ASP A 217 10.11 -22.53 35.87
C ASP A 217 9.04 -21.75 35.04
N LEU A 218 9.03 -20.42 35.07
CA LEU A 218 8.20 -19.53 34.23
C LEU A 218 9.08 -18.87 33.16
N VAL A 219 8.75 -19.09 31.88
CA VAL A 219 9.42 -18.50 30.72
C VAL A 219 8.57 -17.36 30.16
N VAL A 220 9.14 -16.16 30.07
CA VAL A 220 8.45 -14.98 29.52
C VAL A 220 8.77 -14.83 28.03
N LEU A 221 7.73 -14.62 27.22
CA LEU A 221 7.78 -14.51 25.76
C LEU A 221 7.23 -13.13 25.35
N PRO A 222 8.06 -12.08 25.31
CA PRO A 222 7.62 -10.72 25.01
C PRO A 222 7.47 -10.48 23.50
N MET A 223 6.49 -9.69 23.09
CA MET A 223 6.35 -9.19 21.73
C MET A 223 5.84 -7.74 21.75
N PHE A 224 6.36 -6.88 20.87
CA PHE A 224 5.97 -5.47 20.81
C PHE A 224 5.20 -5.16 19.52
N ALA A 225 4.16 -4.33 19.60
CA ALA A 225 3.41 -3.82 18.45
C ALA A 225 3.23 -2.29 18.55
N GLY A 226 3.44 -1.56 17.45
CA GLY A 226 3.36 -0.10 17.45
C GLY A 226 3.78 0.54 16.13
N THR A 227 3.65 1.86 16.02
CA THR A 227 3.76 2.56 14.72
C THR A 227 5.13 3.21 14.47
N ASP A 228 5.97 3.40 15.50
CA ASP A 228 7.16 4.26 15.41
C ASP A 228 8.44 3.54 14.99
N LEU A 229 9.04 4.05 13.91
CA LEU A 229 10.24 3.52 13.26
C LEU A 229 11.54 3.88 13.98
N GLY A 230 11.55 4.99 14.73
CA GLY A 230 12.76 5.60 15.27
C GLY A 230 13.29 4.91 16.51
N VAL A 231 12.38 4.46 17.38
CA VAL A 231 12.72 4.22 18.78
C VAL A 231 13.39 2.87 19.01
N ILE A 232 12.93 1.80 18.36
CA ILE A 232 13.51 0.45 18.51
C ILE A 232 14.76 0.28 17.62
N ALA A 233 14.69 0.73 16.36
CA ALA A 233 15.76 0.52 15.37
C ALA A 233 17.02 1.37 15.58
N ASN A 234 16.97 2.47 16.34
CA ASN A 234 18.16 3.28 16.61
C ASN A 234 18.86 2.90 17.93
N SER A 235 18.18 2.18 18.83
CA SER A 235 18.68 1.91 20.19
C SER A 235 19.01 0.44 20.44
N LEU A 236 18.41 -0.51 19.70
CA LEU A 236 18.35 -1.92 20.13
C LEU A 236 18.48 -2.95 18.99
N ASN A 237 19.14 -2.61 17.87
CA ASN A 237 19.23 -3.47 16.69
C ASN A 237 19.74 -4.90 16.96
N ASP A 238 20.55 -5.10 18.00
CA ASP A 238 21.11 -6.41 18.33
C ASP A 238 20.17 -7.28 19.19
N VAL A 239 19.04 -6.75 19.67
CA VAL A 239 18.14 -7.45 20.61
C VAL A 239 16.68 -7.50 20.17
N THR A 240 16.36 -7.03 18.96
CA THR A 240 15.00 -7.09 18.41
C THR A 240 14.97 -7.63 16.99
N GLU A 241 13.97 -8.46 16.68
CA GLU A 241 13.68 -8.96 15.33
C GLU A 241 12.39 -8.32 14.81
N TRP A 242 12.42 -7.79 13.58
CA TRP A 242 11.23 -7.20 12.97
C TRP A 242 10.40 -8.27 12.31
N LEU A 243 9.11 -8.31 12.62
CA LEU A 243 8.18 -9.19 11.92
C LEU A 243 7.80 -8.54 10.58
N PRO A 244 7.78 -9.31 9.47
CA PRO A 244 7.42 -8.82 8.15
C PRO A 244 5.93 -8.46 8.10
N MET A 245 5.61 -7.22 8.43
CA MET A 245 4.28 -6.64 8.28
C MET A 245 4.31 -5.77 7.02
N THR A 246 3.76 -6.23 5.91
CA THR A 246 3.83 -5.50 4.63
C THR A 246 2.47 -4.99 4.17
N LEU A 247 2.49 -3.99 3.30
CA LEU A 247 1.30 -3.63 2.53
C LEU A 247 0.90 -4.83 1.66
N LEU A 248 -0.40 -4.97 1.43
CA LEU A 248 -0.92 -5.94 0.48
C LEU A 248 -0.78 -5.38 -0.94
N THR A 249 -0.41 -6.23 -1.89
CA THR A 249 -0.61 -5.91 -3.31
C THR A 249 -2.09 -5.89 -3.63
N LEU A 250 -2.48 -5.24 -4.73
CA LEU A 250 -3.89 -5.22 -5.12
C LEU A 250 -4.40 -6.63 -5.43
N ASP A 251 -3.58 -7.48 -6.04
CA ASP A 251 -3.91 -8.87 -6.30
C ASP A 251 -4.20 -9.63 -5.00
N GLN A 252 -3.35 -9.44 -3.97
CA GLN A 252 -3.59 -10.02 -2.65
C GLN A 252 -4.89 -9.51 -2.04
N VAL A 253 -5.20 -8.22 -2.14
CA VAL A 253 -6.48 -7.66 -1.69
C VAL A 253 -7.65 -8.34 -2.40
N PHE A 254 -7.62 -8.42 -3.73
CA PHE A 254 -8.71 -9.05 -4.49
C PHE A 254 -8.85 -10.53 -4.17
N THR A 255 -7.76 -11.30 -4.15
CA THR A 255 -7.80 -12.72 -3.77
C THR A 255 -8.37 -12.92 -2.38
N SER A 256 -7.96 -12.12 -1.39
CA SER A 256 -8.52 -12.20 -0.03
C SER A 256 -10.03 -11.92 -0.02
N VAL A 257 -10.51 -10.92 -0.75
CA VAL A 257 -11.94 -10.59 -0.83
C VAL A 257 -12.73 -11.67 -1.58
N GLU A 258 -12.22 -12.18 -2.71
CA GLU A 258 -12.86 -13.26 -3.48
C GLU A 258 -12.97 -14.56 -2.69
N SER A 259 -11.98 -14.86 -1.85
CA SER A 259 -11.96 -16.07 -1.03
C SER A 259 -12.97 -16.08 0.12
N ASN A 260 -13.55 -14.93 0.46
CA ASN A 260 -14.50 -14.80 1.55
C ASN A 260 -15.94 -14.68 1.01
N ALA A 261 -16.78 -15.68 1.33
CA ALA A 261 -18.16 -15.76 0.85
C ALA A 261 -19.00 -14.50 1.18
N ASP A 262 -18.74 -13.85 2.31
CA ASP A 262 -19.47 -12.66 2.76
C ASP A 262 -19.13 -11.40 1.92
N PHE A 263 -17.95 -11.38 1.29
CA PHE A 263 -17.44 -10.19 0.59
C PHE A 263 -17.25 -10.40 -0.91
N ALA A 264 -17.15 -11.64 -1.39
CA ALA A 264 -16.86 -11.96 -2.79
C ALA A 264 -17.83 -11.27 -3.77
N MET A 265 -19.10 -11.15 -3.38
CA MET A 265 -20.14 -10.49 -4.19
C MET A 265 -19.91 -8.98 -4.38
N LEU A 266 -19.27 -8.31 -3.42
CA LEU A 266 -18.98 -6.87 -3.48
C LEU A 266 -18.05 -6.51 -4.63
N LEU A 267 -17.15 -7.43 -5.02
CA LEU A 267 -16.26 -7.23 -6.17
C LEU A 267 -17.01 -7.19 -7.50
N ARG A 268 -18.31 -7.52 -7.55
CA ARG A 268 -19.16 -7.31 -8.74
C ARG A 268 -19.43 -5.83 -9.05
N GLN A 269 -19.15 -4.92 -8.13
CA GLN A 269 -19.31 -3.48 -8.33
C GLN A 269 -17.97 -2.79 -8.63
N SER A 270 -17.86 -2.07 -9.76
CA SER A 270 -16.58 -1.46 -10.18
C SER A 270 -16.08 -0.40 -9.21
N GLN A 271 -17.00 0.33 -8.57
CA GLN A 271 -16.69 1.37 -7.60
C GLN A 271 -16.05 0.80 -6.33
N ILE A 272 -16.49 -0.36 -5.86
CA ILE A 272 -15.85 -1.04 -4.72
C ILE A 272 -14.43 -1.44 -5.09
N ARG A 273 -14.20 -2.05 -6.26
CA ARG A 273 -12.84 -2.42 -6.71
C ARG A 273 -11.91 -1.20 -6.84
N ARG A 274 -12.46 -0.08 -7.34
CA ARG A 274 -11.76 1.20 -7.38
C ARG A 274 -11.37 1.65 -5.97
N HIS A 275 -12.32 1.68 -5.03
CA HIS A 275 -12.05 2.09 -3.67
C HIS A 275 -11.01 1.19 -3.01
N LEU A 276 -11.07 -0.13 -3.21
CA LEU A 276 -10.03 -1.06 -2.75
C LEU A 276 -8.63 -0.70 -3.28
N PHE A 277 -8.49 -0.31 -4.55
CA PHE A 277 -7.24 0.26 -5.08
C PHE A 277 -6.88 1.57 -4.38
N MET A 278 -7.84 2.49 -4.24
CA MET A 278 -7.62 3.78 -3.59
C MET A 278 -7.26 3.67 -2.11
N LEU A 279 -7.58 2.55 -1.43
CA LEU A 279 -7.14 2.26 -0.06
C LEU A 279 -5.69 1.73 0.00
N GLY A 280 -5.05 1.48 -1.14
CA GLY A 280 -3.59 1.33 -1.20
C GLY A 280 -2.99 0.14 -0.44
N GLY A 281 -3.78 -0.92 -0.22
CA GLY A 281 -3.27 -2.19 0.31
C GLY A 281 -3.06 -2.23 1.83
N VAL A 282 -3.57 -1.27 2.60
CA VAL A 282 -3.53 -1.32 4.06
C VAL A 282 -4.66 -2.25 4.56
N PRO A 283 -4.34 -3.36 5.25
CA PRO A 283 -5.33 -4.36 5.65
C PRO A 283 -6.56 -3.80 6.36
N ARG A 284 -6.37 -2.97 7.38
CA ARG A 284 -7.49 -2.42 8.15
C ARG A 284 -8.39 -1.55 7.28
N TRP A 285 -7.83 -0.65 6.48
CA TRP A 285 -8.66 0.24 5.67
C TRP A 285 -9.55 -0.58 4.71
N VAL A 286 -8.99 -1.64 4.12
CA VAL A 286 -9.74 -2.60 3.29
C VAL A 286 -10.83 -3.32 4.10
N VAL A 287 -10.49 -3.88 5.27
CA VAL A 287 -11.42 -4.66 6.08
C VAL A 287 -12.56 -3.80 6.61
N GLU A 288 -12.28 -2.63 7.18
CA GLU A 288 -13.29 -1.70 7.71
C GLU A 288 -14.24 -1.27 6.59
N TYR A 289 -13.72 -0.96 5.40
CA TYR A 289 -14.55 -0.63 4.24
C TYR A 289 -15.51 -1.76 3.84
N LEU A 290 -15.01 -3.00 3.82
CA LEU A 290 -15.84 -4.16 3.50
C LEU A 290 -16.89 -4.45 4.58
N LEU A 291 -16.54 -4.24 5.86
CA LEU A 291 -17.47 -4.40 6.98
C LEU A 291 -18.56 -3.33 6.97
N GLU A 292 -18.23 -2.08 6.69
CA GLU A 292 -19.20 -1.00 6.52
C GLU A 292 -20.15 -1.30 5.34
N LEU A 293 -19.61 -1.67 4.18
CA LEU A 293 -20.41 -2.08 3.03
C LEU A 293 -21.34 -3.26 3.34
N ARG A 294 -20.87 -4.25 4.11
CA ARG A 294 -21.67 -5.40 4.56
C ARG A 294 -22.88 -4.95 5.38
N SER A 295 -22.72 -3.94 6.24
CA SER A 295 -23.82 -3.39 7.04
C SER A 295 -24.89 -2.68 6.20
N CYS A 296 -24.51 -2.22 5.00
CA CYS A 296 -25.39 -1.54 4.05
C CYS A 296 -26.05 -2.47 3.02
N LEU A 297 -25.81 -3.78 3.08
CA LEU A 297 -26.36 -4.74 2.12
C LEU A 297 -27.89 -4.82 2.23
N GLN A 298 -28.57 -4.58 1.11
CA GLN A 298 -30.00 -4.84 0.94
C GLN A 298 -30.17 -5.99 -0.05
N GLY A 299 -30.10 -7.23 0.45
CA GLY A 299 -29.89 -8.41 -0.39
C GLY A 299 -28.43 -8.46 -0.89
N ASP A 300 -28.23 -8.60 -2.20
CA ASP A 300 -26.90 -8.76 -2.82
C ASP A 300 -26.31 -7.46 -3.39
N VAL A 301 -26.93 -6.30 -3.13
CA VAL A 301 -26.56 -5.02 -3.77
C VAL A 301 -26.41 -3.91 -2.73
N VAL A 302 -25.35 -3.11 -2.87
CA VAL A 302 -25.15 -1.84 -2.17
C VAL A 302 -25.40 -0.69 -3.15
N SER A 303 -26.10 0.36 -2.71
CA SER A 303 -26.34 1.55 -3.53
C SER A 303 -25.04 2.32 -3.80
N LEU A 304 -24.95 3.06 -4.90
CA LEU A 304 -23.76 3.87 -5.20
C LEU A 304 -23.50 4.94 -4.13
N GLU A 305 -24.57 5.50 -3.56
CA GLU A 305 -24.51 6.47 -2.46
C GLU A 305 -23.83 5.83 -1.24
N ASN A 306 -24.34 4.68 -0.76
CA ASN A 306 -23.75 3.97 0.37
C ASN A 306 -22.30 3.54 0.09
N ILE A 307 -21.98 3.08 -1.13
CA ILE A 307 -20.61 2.71 -1.52
C ILE A 307 -19.64 3.87 -1.34
N ASN A 308 -20.07 5.08 -1.71
CA ASN A 308 -19.28 6.30 -1.62
C ASN A 308 -19.22 6.82 -0.18
N GLU A 309 -20.34 6.78 0.56
CA GLU A 309 -20.40 7.18 1.96
C GLU A 309 -19.48 6.31 2.84
N CYS A 310 -19.59 4.97 2.75
CA CYS A 310 -18.69 4.06 3.47
C CYS A 310 -17.21 4.32 3.11
N PHE A 311 -16.93 4.65 1.85
CA PHE A 311 -15.55 4.96 1.45
C PHE A 311 -15.05 6.27 2.09
N VAL A 312 -15.88 7.32 2.07
CA VAL A 312 -15.56 8.60 2.72
C VAL A 312 -15.42 8.45 4.23
N ASP A 313 -16.26 7.63 4.86
CA ASP A 313 -16.21 7.36 6.30
C ASP A 313 -14.91 6.65 6.69
N VAL A 314 -14.49 5.64 5.93
CA VAL A 314 -13.19 4.96 6.12
C VAL A 314 -12.02 5.92 5.87
N LEU A 315 -12.07 6.71 4.79
CA LEU A 315 -11.04 7.70 4.50
C LEU A 315 -10.90 8.71 5.65
N THR A 316 -12.01 9.18 6.21
CA THR A 316 -12.03 10.19 7.26
C THR A 316 -11.61 9.60 8.61
N SER A 317 -12.07 8.39 8.92
CA SER A 317 -11.88 7.74 10.22
C SER A 317 -10.50 7.12 10.38
N PHE A 318 -9.94 6.55 9.31
CA PHE A 318 -8.69 5.77 9.38
C PHE A 318 -7.57 6.38 8.56
N VAL A 319 -7.82 6.71 7.29
CA VAL A 319 -6.76 7.13 6.35
C VAL A 319 -6.26 8.53 6.67
N GLY A 320 -7.16 9.48 6.90
CA GLY A 320 -6.83 10.88 7.16
C GLY A 320 -5.90 11.03 8.36
N TYR A 321 -6.16 10.32 9.46
CA TYR A 321 -5.29 10.33 10.65
C TYR A 321 -3.90 9.77 10.35
N ASP A 322 -3.84 8.63 9.66
CA ASP A 322 -2.62 7.88 9.41
C ASP A 322 -1.67 8.60 8.44
N VAL A 323 -2.22 9.27 7.42
CA VAL A 323 -1.42 10.05 6.46
C VAL A 323 -1.07 11.45 7.01
N SER A 324 -1.88 12.02 7.91
CA SER A 324 -1.62 13.33 8.54
C SER A 324 -0.62 13.29 9.70
N SER A 325 -0.36 12.11 10.28
CA SER A 325 0.65 11.90 11.32
C SER A 325 1.80 11.04 10.81
N PRO A 326 2.51 11.46 9.75
CA PRO A 326 3.43 10.58 9.06
C PRO A 326 4.64 10.21 9.92
N LEU A 327 5.08 8.97 9.78
CA LEU A 327 6.26 8.41 10.46
C LEU A 327 7.58 9.09 10.06
N VAL A 328 7.54 9.86 8.98
CA VAL A 328 8.65 10.61 8.42
C VAL A 328 8.16 12.01 8.06
N ASP A 329 9.10 12.93 7.89
CA ASP A 329 8.77 14.31 7.52
C ASP A 329 8.16 14.41 6.10
N LEU A 330 7.49 15.53 5.84
CA LEU A 330 6.80 15.78 4.57
C LEU A 330 7.74 15.73 3.36
N GLN A 331 9.00 16.18 3.49
CA GLN A 331 9.95 16.17 2.38
C GLN A 331 10.32 14.73 1.99
N THR A 332 10.53 13.86 2.99
CA THR A 332 10.73 12.43 2.78
C THR A 332 9.52 11.79 2.10
N LEU A 333 8.29 12.13 2.51
CA LEU A 333 7.07 11.63 1.86
C LEU A 333 6.94 12.07 0.40
N VAL A 334 7.22 13.35 0.10
CA VAL A 334 7.16 13.87 -1.27
C VAL A 334 8.19 13.16 -2.16
N ARG A 335 9.41 12.94 -1.65
CA ARG A 335 10.44 12.15 -2.36
C ARG A 335 10.03 10.70 -2.55
N LEU A 336 9.44 10.08 -1.53
CA LEU A 336 8.95 8.71 -1.60
C LEU A 336 7.86 8.56 -2.67
N ALA A 337 6.88 9.46 -2.69
CA ALA A 337 5.84 9.54 -3.71
C ALA A 337 6.43 9.77 -5.11
N ALA A 338 7.42 10.65 -5.24
CA ALA A 338 8.11 10.90 -6.50
C ALA A 338 8.83 9.65 -7.02
N PHE A 339 9.57 8.93 -6.18
CA PHE A 339 10.22 7.66 -6.58
C PHE A 339 9.19 6.66 -7.13
N ALA A 340 8.05 6.53 -6.46
CA ALA A 340 7.00 5.56 -6.76
C ALA A 340 6.32 5.73 -8.15
N VAL A 341 6.49 6.90 -8.78
CA VAL A 341 5.93 7.24 -10.11
C VAL A 341 7.00 7.71 -11.12
N SER A 342 8.25 7.88 -10.68
CA SER A 342 9.36 8.33 -11.53
C SER A 342 9.85 7.27 -12.52
N GLY A 343 9.72 5.99 -12.16
CA GLY A 343 10.30 4.87 -12.91
C GLY A 343 11.73 4.49 -12.52
N LEU A 344 12.34 5.26 -11.60
CA LEU A 344 13.65 4.97 -11.03
C LEU A 344 13.58 3.77 -10.08
N THR A 345 14.67 3.01 -10.03
CA THR A 345 14.82 1.88 -9.11
C THR A 345 15.72 2.25 -7.95
N VAL A 346 15.60 1.50 -6.85
CA VAL A 346 16.35 1.72 -5.62
C VAL A 346 17.07 0.45 -5.18
N ASN A 347 18.12 0.63 -4.39
CA ASN A 347 18.77 -0.46 -3.68
C ASN A 347 18.25 -0.45 -2.23
N PRO A 348 17.80 -1.57 -1.65
CA PRO A 348 17.26 -1.61 -0.28
C PRO A 348 18.25 -1.09 0.77
N PHE A 349 19.55 -1.22 0.51
CA PHE A 349 20.61 -0.80 1.42
C PHE A 349 21.02 0.66 1.27
N SER A 350 20.60 1.33 0.18
CA SER A 350 20.83 2.76 0.01
C SER A 350 19.78 3.59 0.74
N THR A 351 20.01 4.90 0.82
CA THR A 351 19.17 5.85 1.55
C THR A 351 18.40 6.77 0.61
N ILE A 352 17.18 7.15 0.97
CA ILE A 352 16.33 8.10 0.19
C ILE A 352 16.86 9.55 0.22
N ASP A 353 17.45 9.94 1.34
CA ASP A 353 17.84 11.32 1.69
C ASP A 353 19.21 11.40 2.37
N GLY A 354 20.01 10.32 2.31
CA GLY A 354 21.28 10.20 3.03
C GLY A 354 21.13 9.74 4.48
N ARG A 355 19.90 9.58 5.00
CA ARG A 355 19.62 9.21 6.38
C ARG A 355 18.83 7.91 6.49
N LEU A 356 17.72 7.81 5.78
CA LEU A 356 16.78 6.70 5.93
C LEU A 356 16.96 5.65 4.83
N LYS A 357 17.23 4.40 5.21
CA LYS A 357 17.39 3.28 4.27
C LYS A 357 16.05 2.89 3.61
N TRP A 358 16.10 2.46 2.35
CA TRP A 358 14.93 1.95 1.63
C TRP A 358 14.34 0.69 2.27
N SER A 359 15.19 -0.23 2.75
CA SER A 359 14.72 -1.40 3.51
C SER A 359 13.92 -0.97 4.74
N ARG A 360 14.35 0.09 5.43
CA ARG A 360 13.64 0.61 6.59
C ARG A 360 12.26 1.14 6.20
N LEU A 361 12.13 1.91 5.12
CA LEU A 361 10.83 2.36 4.61
C LEU A 361 9.89 1.20 4.24
N ARG A 362 10.43 0.11 3.67
CA ARG A 362 9.70 -1.12 3.37
C ARG A 362 9.22 -1.82 4.64
N ASP A 363 10.12 -2.01 5.61
CA ASP A 363 9.84 -2.71 6.88
C ASP A 363 8.89 -1.88 7.78
N SER A 364 8.73 -0.60 7.45
CA SER A 364 7.74 0.33 8.01
C SER A 364 6.39 0.31 7.29
N SER A 365 6.32 -0.43 6.19
CA SER A 365 5.16 -0.51 5.28
C SER A 365 4.71 0.86 4.77
N LEU A 366 5.64 1.81 4.66
CA LEU A 366 5.43 3.07 3.94
C LEU A 366 5.50 2.85 2.42
N CYS A 367 6.20 1.80 2.00
CA CYS A 367 6.27 1.36 0.62
C CYS A 367 6.45 -0.16 0.50
N LEU A 368 6.20 -0.69 -0.69
CA LEU A 368 6.68 -1.99 -1.12
C LEU A 368 7.93 -1.83 -1.99
N LEU A 369 8.84 -2.79 -1.88
CA LEU A 369 9.98 -2.92 -2.76
C LEU A 369 9.82 -4.21 -3.56
N SER A 370 9.49 -4.07 -4.84
CA SER A 370 9.34 -5.21 -5.75
C SER A 370 10.65 -5.42 -6.51
N PRO A 371 11.30 -6.60 -6.42
CA PRO A 371 12.55 -6.84 -7.13
C PRO A 371 12.31 -6.78 -8.63
N ARG A 372 13.22 -6.12 -9.35
CA ARG A 372 13.28 -6.09 -10.81
C ARG A 372 14.40 -7.02 -11.24
N GLU A 373 14.06 -8.11 -11.93
CA GLU A 373 15.06 -9.07 -12.39
C GLU A 373 15.98 -8.42 -13.43
N TYR A 374 17.23 -8.20 -13.05
CA TYR A 374 18.33 -7.89 -13.96
C TYR A 374 19.47 -8.86 -13.74
N SER A 375 20.17 -9.18 -14.82
CA SER A 375 21.18 -10.22 -14.87
C SER A 375 22.39 -10.01 -13.93
N ASN A 376 22.61 -8.84 -13.32
CA ASN A 376 23.79 -8.57 -12.49
C ASN A 376 23.62 -7.58 -11.30
N CYS A 377 22.43 -7.04 -11.04
CA CYS A 377 22.18 -6.12 -9.91
C CYS A 377 20.73 -6.23 -9.43
N VAL A 378 20.53 -6.38 -8.11
CA VAL A 378 19.17 -6.39 -7.53
C VAL A 378 18.70 -4.96 -7.33
N ALA A 379 17.89 -4.49 -8.27
CA ALA A 379 17.24 -3.17 -8.22
C ALA A 379 15.75 -3.36 -7.92
N TYR A 380 15.15 -2.45 -7.17
CA TYR A 380 13.77 -2.58 -6.72
C TYR A 380 12.92 -1.41 -7.19
N ASP A 381 11.69 -1.73 -7.59
CA ASP A 381 10.63 -0.75 -7.82
C ASP A 381 9.98 -0.37 -6.51
N VAL A 382 9.69 0.92 -6.35
CA VAL A 382 9.03 1.46 -5.16
C VAL A 382 7.54 1.57 -5.44
N ARG A 383 6.70 0.99 -4.57
CA ARG A 383 5.25 1.18 -4.60
C ARG A 383 4.75 1.80 -3.31
N VAL A 384 3.78 2.70 -3.40
CA VAL A 384 3.18 3.35 -2.22
C VAL A 384 1.65 3.24 -2.24
N PRO A 385 0.98 3.33 -1.09
CA PRO A 385 -0.48 3.44 -1.05
C PRO A 385 -0.96 4.67 -1.85
N TYR A 386 -2.01 4.52 -2.67
CA TYR A 386 -2.59 5.63 -3.41
C TYR A 386 -2.96 6.86 -2.54
N PRO A 387 -3.45 6.70 -1.29
CA PRO A 387 -3.75 7.85 -0.43
C PRO A 387 -2.53 8.73 -0.14
N LEU A 388 -1.31 8.18 -0.16
CA LEU A 388 -0.10 8.99 -0.04
C LEU A 388 0.00 9.96 -1.22
N LEU A 389 -0.19 9.49 -2.45
CA LEU A 389 -0.16 10.34 -3.64
C LEU A 389 -1.27 11.40 -3.60
N ALA A 390 -2.49 11.01 -3.27
CA ALA A 390 -3.63 11.93 -3.16
C ALA A 390 -3.41 13.02 -2.09
N THR A 391 -2.81 12.66 -0.96
CA THR A 391 -2.48 13.61 0.11
C THR A 391 -1.42 14.61 -0.33
N ILE A 392 -0.35 14.15 -1.01
CA ILE A 392 0.64 15.07 -1.57
C ILE A 392 0.00 16.04 -2.56
N GLY A 393 -0.90 15.56 -3.42
CA GLY A 393 -1.64 16.41 -4.36
C GLY A 393 -2.47 17.52 -3.68
N SER A 394 -2.99 17.24 -2.49
CA SER A 394 -3.82 18.17 -1.72
C SER A 394 -3.04 19.06 -0.74
N THR A 395 -1.75 18.79 -0.52
CA THR A 395 -0.95 19.45 0.53
C THR A 395 -0.43 20.82 0.11
N LYS A 396 -0.60 21.84 0.97
CA LYS A 396 -0.04 23.19 0.79
C LYS A 396 0.37 23.80 2.15
N PRO A 397 1.48 24.56 2.25
CA PRO A 397 2.47 24.87 1.21
C PRO A 397 3.57 23.80 1.08
N LEU A 398 4.13 23.65 -0.12
CA LEU A 398 5.33 22.84 -0.39
C LEU A 398 6.54 23.73 -0.66
N ALA A 399 7.74 23.26 -0.32
CA ALA A 399 8.92 24.08 -0.18
C ALA A 399 9.51 24.53 -1.53
N THR A 400 9.49 23.66 -2.54
CA THR A 400 10.09 23.96 -3.85
C THR A 400 9.06 24.05 -4.97
N ARG A 401 9.42 24.75 -6.07
CA ARG A 401 8.60 24.82 -7.28
C ARG A 401 8.36 23.44 -7.90
N ALA A 402 9.34 22.55 -7.84
CA ALA A 402 9.21 21.18 -8.34
C ALA A 402 8.19 20.38 -7.52
N GLU A 403 8.23 20.49 -6.19
CA GLU A 403 7.25 19.85 -5.29
C GLU A 403 5.84 20.41 -5.53
N GLN A 404 5.71 21.73 -5.67
CA GLN A 404 4.42 22.38 -5.97
C GLN A 404 3.85 21.91 -7.32
N ALA A 405 4.69 21.79 -8.36
CA ALA A 405 4.29 21.29 -9.67
C ALA A 405 3.89 19.80 -9.61
N PHE A 406 4.63 18.99 -8.84
CA PHE A 406 4.31 17.58 -8.63
C PHE A 406 2.97 17.39 -7.93
N ALA A 407 2.73 18.11 -6.83
CA ALA A 407 1.43 18.10 -6.15
C ALA A 407 0.30 18.58 -7.07
N ALA A 408 0.52 19.63 -7.85
CA ALA A 408 -0.42 20.09 -8.85
C ALA A 408 -0.77 19.03 -9.91
N ALA A 409 0.20 18.27 -10.41
CA ALA A 409 -0.04 17.19 -11.36
C ALA A 409 -0.77 15.99 -10.72
N LEU A 410 -0.51 15.69 -9.45
CA LEU A 410 -1.28 14.71 -8.68
C LEU A 410 -2.73 15.18 -8.45
N ASN A 411 -2.93 16.47 -8.21
CA ASN A 411 -4.26 17.06 -8.13
C ASN A 411 -5.00 16.98 -9.49
N ASP A 412 -4.31 17.20 -10.61
CA ASP A 412 -4.89 17.00 -11.95
C ASP A 412 -5.34 15.54 -12.14
N MET A 413 -4.58 14.56 -11.64
CA MET A 413 -4.99 13.15 -11.66
C MET A 413 -6.29 12.94 -10.88
N SER A 414 -6.39 13.50 -9.67
CA SER A 414 -7.61 13.42 -8.86
C SER A 414 -8.81 14.11 -9.54
N GLU A 415 -8.62 15.33 -10.06
CA GLU A 415 -9.70 16.12 -10.64
C GLU A 415 -10.13 15.59 -12.00
N MET A 416 -9.18 15.31 -12.89
CA MET A 416 -9.48 14.98 -14.28
C MET A 416 -9.70 13.49 -14.52
N VAL A 417 -9.14 12.61 -13.68
CA VAL A 417 -9.25 11.15 -13.83
C VAL A 417 -10.17 10.59 -12.76
N ASP A 418 -9.81 10.70 -11.48
CA ASP A 418 -10.58 10.08 -10.40
C ASP A 418 -12.02 10.59 -10.36
N SER A 419 -12.23 11.90 -10.34
CA SER A 419 -13.57 12.48 -10.18
C SER A 419 -14.49 12.18 -11.37
N THR A 420 -13.92 11.90 -12.55
CA THR A 420 -14.66 11.66 -13.80
C THR A 420 -14.68 10.18 -14.22
N MET A 421 -14.02 9.31 -13.45
CA MET A 421 -13.90 7.89 -13.77
C MET A 421 -15.29 7.24 -13.79
N PHE A 422 -15.60 6.55 -14.89
CA PHE A 422 -16.92 5.99 -15.25
C PHE A 422 -18.00 6.99 -15.67
N ALA A 423 -17.77 8.30 -15.55
CA ALA A 423 -18.60 9.31 -16.23
C ALA A 423 -18.19 9.50 -17.70
N LEU A 424 -16.92 9.22 -18.01
CA LEU A 424 -16.37 9.23 -19.36
C LEU A 424 -16.32 7.83 -19.97
N GLN A 425 -16.21 7.76 -21.30
CA GLN A 425 -15.92 6.50 -21.99
C GLN A 425 -14.52 5.99 -21.56
N LEU A 426 -14.32 4.67 -21.57
CA LEU A 426 -13.07 4.06 -21.08
C LEU A 426 -11.82 4.62 -21.77
N TRP A 427 -11.87 4.76 -23.09
CA TRP A 427 -10.75 5.32 -23.85
C TRP A 427 -10.44 6.77 -23.47
N GLN A 428 -11.45 7.61 -23.20
CA GLN A 428 -11.25 8.99 -22.77
C GLN A 428 -10.59 9.04 -21.39
N SER A 429 -11.01 8.16 -20.48
CA SER A 429 -10.39 8.03 -19.16
C SER A 429 -8.93 7.59 -19.27
N TRP A 430 -8.65 6.67 -20.19
CA TRP A 430 -7.31 6.15 -20.43
C TRP A 430 -6.36 7.18 -21.06
N GLU A 431 -6.83 8.01 -21.99
CA GLU A 431 -6.08 9.13 -22.56
C GLU A 431 -5.80 10.20 -21.50
N MET A 432 -6.81 10.56 -20.70
CA MET A 432 -6.66 11.52 -19.60
C MET A 432 -5.64 11.05 -18.58
N PHE A 433 -5.75 9.79 -18.15
CA PHE A 433 -4.80 9.17 -17.24
C PHE A 433 -3.39 9.22 -17.81
N GLY A 434 -3.22 8.95 -19.10
CA GLY A 434 -1.94 9.05 -19.78
C GLY A 434 -1.26 10.40 -19.72
N ALA A 435 -2.01 11.46 -20.04
CA ALA A 435 -1.49 12.80 -20.00
C ALA A 435 -1.13 13.22 -18.56
N CYS A 436 -2.02 12.92 -17.60
CA CYS A 436 -1.75 13.16 -16.17
C CYS A 436 -0.50 12.41 -15.71
N PHE A 437 -0.34 11.16 -16.16
CA PHE A 437 0.79 10.35 -15.80
C PHE A 437 2.12 10.89 -16.32
N TYR A 438 2.19 11.37 -17.58
CA TYR A 438 3.41 12.03 -18.07
C TYR A 438 3.76 13.27 -17.23
N ALA A 439 2.77 14.08 -16.86
CA ALA A 439 2.98 15.28 -16.05
C ALA A 439 3.49 14.91 -14.65
N VAL A 440 2.85 13.92 -14.01
CA VAL A 440 3.25 13.35 -12.72
C VAL A 440 4.68 12.82 -12.77
N ARG A 441 5.05 12.03 -13.79
CA ARG A 441 6.40 11.47 -13.92
C ARG A 441 7.47 12.54 -14.14
N ILE A 442 7.24 13.48 -15.06
CA ILE A 442 8.18 14.58 -15.33
C ILE A 442 8.41 15.40 -14.06
N ASN A 443 7.34 15.75 -13.34
CA ASN A 443 7.45 16.53 -12.11
C ASN A 443 8.08 15.72 -10.97
N ALA A 444 7.84 14.41 -10.90
CA ALA A 444 8.52 13.53 -9.95
C ALA A 444 10.04 13.51 -10.17
N LEU A 445 10.49 13.38 -11.42
CA LEU A 445 11.92 13.43 -11.75
C LEU A 445 12.54 14.78 -11.38
N LEU A 446 11.82 15.89 -11.57
CA LEU A 446 12.24 17.22 -11.12
C LEU A 446 12.37 17.31 -9.59
N VAL A 447 11.43 16.75 -8.83
CA VAL A 447 11.49 16.65 -7.35
C VAL A 447 12.72 15.86 -6.89
N LEU A 448 13.09 14.83 -7.65
CA LEU A 448 14.26 14.00 -7.37
C LEU A 448 15.58 14.65 -7.81
N GLY A 449 15.54 15.84 -8.41
CA GLY A 449 16.70 16.63 -8.79
C GLY A 449 17.19 16.43 -10.23
N HIS A 450 16.42 15.72 -11.06
CA HIS A 450 16.75 15.52 -12.46
C HIS A 450 16.22 16.68 -13.31
N SER A 451 17.11 17.55 -13.79
CA SER A 451 16.77 18.60 -14.77
C SER A 451 16.83 18.10 -16.21
N THR A 452 17.53 16.98 -16.43
CA THR A 452 17.68 16.31 -17.74
C THR A 452 17.66 14.81 -17.53
N VAL A 453 17.03 14.08 -18.46
CA VAL A 453 16.94 12.61 -18.43
C VAL A 453 17.05 12.04 -19.84
N LYS A 454 17.44 10.77 -19.94
CA LYS A 454 17.35 10.02 -21.20
C LYS A 454 15.93 9.47 -21.40
N LEU A 455 15.53 9.21 -22.64
CA LEU A 455 14.21 8.62 -22.90
C LEU A 455 14.05 7.23 -22.30
N GLY A 456 15.14 6.45 -22.20
CA GLY A 456 15.12 5.16 -21.50
C GLY A 456 14.71 5.27 -20.04
N ASP A 457 15.08 6.37 -19.37
CA ASP A 457 14.76 6.62 -17.97
C ASP A 457 13.38 7.29 -17.82
N LEU A 458 12.99 8.13 -18.79
CA LEU A 458 11.67 8.77 -18.82
C LEU A 458 10.56 7.78 -19.16
N LEU A 459 10.84 6.72 -19.92
CA LEU A 459 9.89 5.74 -20.44
C LEU A 459 10.35 4.30 -20.13
N PRO A 460 10.52 3.94 -18.84
CA PRO A 460 11.01 2.61 -18.47
C PRO A 460 10.04 1.52 -18.92
N GLY A 461 10.58 0.40 -19.40
CA GLY A 461 9.79 -0.70 -19.97
C GLY A 461 9.34 -0.50 -21.42
N ALA A 462 9.42 0.72 -21.95
CA ALA A 462 9.16 0.94 -23.36
C ALA A 462 10.31 0.38 -24.22
N ARG A 463 9.93 -0.31 -25.30
CA ARG A 463 10.87 -0.79 -26.33
C ARG A 463 11.18 0.32 -27.31
N MET A 464 12.47 0.54 -27.58
CA MET A 464 12.96 1.57 -28.51
C MET A 464 14.36 1.19 -28.98
N SER A 465 14.83 1.79 -30.08
CA SER A 465 16.22 1.64 -30.53
C SER A 465 17.19 2.22 -29.49
N GLU A 466 18.45 1.78 -29.52
CA GLU A 466 19.45 2.29 -28.59
C GLU A 466 19.71 3.80 -28.80
N GLU A 467 19.73 4.28 -30.05
CA GLU A 467 19.88 5.73 -30.29
C GLU A 467 18.70 6.53 -29.73
N THR A 468 17.48 6.00 -29.87
CA THR A 468 16.26 6.62 -29.33
C THR A 468 16.31 6.65 -27.81
N ARG A 469 16.76 5.55 -27.19
CA ARG A 469 16.94 5.44 -25.75
C ARG A 469 17.89 6.50 -25.19
N GLN A 470 18.94 6.84 -25.94
CA GLN A 470 19.96 7.79 -25.54
C GLN A 470 19.59 9.26 -25.79
N ILE A 471 18.47 9.56 -26.45
CA ILE A 471 17.98 10.94 -26.59
C ILE A 471 17.80 11.53 -25.18
N SER A 472 18.42 12.68 -24.93
CA SER A 472 18.37 13.35 -23.65
C SER A 472 17.52 14.60 -23.75
N VAL A 473 16.57 14.77 -22.83
CA VAL A 473 15.63 15.88 -22.81
C VAL A 473 15.71 16.67 -21.51
N LYS A 474 15.54 17.99 -21.61
CA LYS A 474 15.39 18.90 -20.47
C LYS A 474 13.97 18.81 -19.92
N LEU A 475 13.85 18.53 -18.63
CA LEU A 475 12.59 18.48 -17.94
C LEU A 475 12.15 19.88 -17.52
N VAL A 476 10.86 20.14 -17.63
CA VAL A 476 10.22 21.38 -17.20
C VAL A 476 8.94 21.04 -16.43
N PRO A 477 8.53 21.86 -15.45
CA PRO A 477 7.28 21.63 -14.74
C PRO A 477 6.09 21.47 -15.70
N SER A 478 5.38 20.36 -15.59
CA SER A 478 4.35 19.97 -16.53
C SER A 478 2.94 19.94 -15.94
N ARG A 479 1.95 20.25 -16.76
CA ARG A 479 0.51 20.25 -16.43
C ARG A 479 -0.31 19.76 -17.61
N VAL A 480 -1.52 19.25 -17.33
CA VAL A 480 -2.39 18.69 -18.37
C VAL A 480 -3.39 19.74 -18.87
N VAL A 481 -3.63 19.74 -20.18
CA VAL A 481 -4.67 20.54 -20.82
C VAL A 481 -5.48 19.67 -21.78
N ARG A 482 -6.81 19.80 -21.74
CA ARG A 482 -7.67 19.24 -22.80
C ARG A 482 -7.74 20.24 -23.94
N CYS A 483 -7.20 19.87 -25.09
CA CYS A 483 -7.05 20.76 -26.23
C CYS A 483 -8.37 20.86 -27.02
N ALA A 484 -8.71 22.06 -27.50
CA ALA A 484 -9.83 22.26 -28.43
C ALA A 484 -9.41 21.89 -29.87
N GLU A 485 -8.15 22.14 -30.21
CA GLU A 485 -7.56 21.89 -31.50
C GLU A 485 -7.18 20.41 -31.69
N ALA A 486 -7.14 19.98 -32.96
CA ALA A 486 -6.65 18.66 -33.35
C ALA A 486 -5.18 18.73 -33.77
N PHE A 487 -4.36 17.81 -33.26
CA PHE A 487 -2.97 17.67 -33.65
C PHE A 487 -2.83 17.31 -35.15
N GLY A 488 -1.93 18.01 -35.83
CA GLY A 488 -1.62 17.87 -37.25
C GLY A 488 -0.58 18.89 -37.71
N SER A 489 -0.29 18.94 -39.01
CA SER A 489 0.72 19.84 -39.58
C SER A 489 0.42 21.32 -39.32
N LEU A 490 -0.87 21.67 -39.25
CA LEU A 490 -1.37 23.04 -39.09
C LEU A 490 -1.68 23.43 -37.64
N ILE A 491 -1.39 22.58 -36.65
CA ILE A 491 -1.66 22.93 -35.25
C ILE A 491 -0.87 24.19 -34.88
N PRO A 492 -1.50 25.21 -34.28
CA PRO A 492 -0.80 26.42 -33.85
C PRO A 492 0.12 26.14 -32.65
N ARG A 493 1.08 27.05 -32.45
CA ARG A 493 1.92 27.07 -31.24
C ARG A 493 1.09 27.29 -29.96
N LEU A 494 0.08 28.16 -30.03
CA LEU A 494 -0.84 28.43 -28.93
C LEU A 494 -2.11 27.59 -29.12
N ILE A 495 -2.35 26.65 -28.21
CA ILE A 495 -3.57 25.83 -28.17
C ILE A 495 -4.53 26.35 -27.10
N SER A 496 -5.82 26.08 -27.28
CA SER A 496 -6.89 26.59 -26.41
C SER A 496 -7.46 25.47 -25.55
N ASN A 497 -7.87 25.80 -24.33
CA ASN A 497 -8.59 24.85 -23.47
C ASN A 497 -9.96 24.50 -24.09
N LYS A 498 -10.30 23.20 -24.16
CA LYS A 498 -11.57 22.68 -24.68
C LYS A 498 -12.78 23.30 -23.97
N PHE A 499 -12.68 23.56 -22.68
CA PHE A 499 -13.78 24.11 -21.87
C PHE A 499 -13.76 25.64 -21.76
N ASN A 500 -12.62 26.27 -22.03
CA ASN A 500 -12.48 27.72 -22.01
C ASN A 500 -11.50 28.21 -23.09
N GLN A 501 -12.00 28.48 -24.29
CA GLN A 501 -11.16 28.85 -25.44
C GLN A 501 -10.41 30.18 -25.30
N GLN A 502 -10.73 30.99 -24.27
CA GLN A 502 -9.95 32.20 -23.95
C GLN A 502 -8.61 31.86 -23.30
N GLU A 503 -8.53 30.72 -22.62
CA GLU A 503 -7.32 30.23 -22.00
C GLU A 503 -6.45 29.55 -23.06
N LYS A 504 -5.26 30.12 -23.28
CA LYS A 504 -4.31 29.67 -24.31
C LYS A 504 -2.98 29.26 -23.71
N TYR A 505 -2.39 28.20 -24.25
CA TYR A 505 -1.15 27.62 -23.77
C TYR A 505 -0.14 27.44 -24.91
N ASP A 506 1.11 27.83 -24.67
CA ASP A 506 2.22 27.51 -25.57
C ASP A 506 2.74 26.10 -25.28
N TRP A 507 2.23 25.10 -25.99
CA TRP A 507 2.56 23.72 -25.72
C TRP A 507 3.99 23.32 -26.10
N THR A 508 4.72 24.21 -26.79
CA THR A 508 6.11 23.96 -27.22
C THR A 508 7.16 24.40 -26.21
N SER A 509 6.80 25.20 -25.19
CA SER A 509 7.75 25.76 -24.22
C SER A 509 7.30 25.74 -22.76
N SER A 510 6.02 25.45 -22.49
CA SER A 510 5.42 25.62 -21.14
C SER A 510 5.25 24.33 -20.32
N GLY A 511 5.78 23.19 -20.78
CA GLY A 511 5.55 21.90 -20.13
C GLY A 511 4.09 21.42 -20.21
N CYS A 512 3.29 22.00 -21.11
CA CYS A 512 1.90 21.59 -21.33
C CYS A 512 1.82 20.22 -21.98
N ILE A 513 1.08 19.31 -21.36
CA ILE A 513 0.75 17.99 -21.89
C ILE A 513 -0.69 18.00 -22.36
N ALA A 514 -0.86 17.96 -23.68
CA ALA A 514 -2.16 18.12 -24.31
C ALA A 514 -2.81 16.75 -24.56
N VAL A 515 -4.05 16.59 -24.09
CA VAL A 515 -4.96 15.55 -24.60
C VAL A 515 -5.62 16.11 -25.85
N ASN A 516 -5.49 15.40 -26.95
CA ASN A 516 -5.90 15.88 -28.26
C ASN A 516 -7.42 16.08 -28.36
N GLY A 517 -7.84 17.04 -29.19
CA GLY A 517 -9.25 17.26 -29.50
C GLY A 517 -9.86 16.10 -30.31
N ASP A 518 -11.19 16.01 -30.31
CA ASP A 518 -11.91 14.99 -31.07
C ASP A 518 -11.60 15.10 -32.58
N GLY A 519 -11.38 13.97 -33.25
CA GLY A 519 -11.11 13.93 -34.70
C GLY A 519 -9.65 14.10 -35.14
N GLY A 520 -8.69 14.03 -34.20
CA GLY A 520 -7.26 14.08 -34.50
C GLY A 520 -6.74 12.96 -35.42
N ALA A 521 -5.59 13.19 -36.06
CA ALA A 521 -4.94 12.28 -37.03
C ALA A 521 -4.31 11.01 -36.39
N GLY A 522 -4.98 10.42 -35.40
CA GLY A 522 -4.49 9.26 -34.66
C GLY A 522 -3.45 9.59 -33.58
N VAL A 523 -3.32 10.84 -33.16
CA VAL A 523 -2.55 11.24 -31.98
C VAL A 523 -3.55 11.45 -30.85
N ASP A 524 -3.29 10.85 -29.68
CA ASP A 524 -4.18 10.97 -28.53
C ASP A 524 -3.61 11.94 -27.48
N ILE A 525 -2.27 11.94 -27.31
CA ILE A 525 -1.56 12.86 -26.42
C ILE A 525 -0.35 13.45 -27.17
N PHE A 526 -0.08 14.74 -26.97
CA PHE A 526 1.13 15.38 -27.47
C PHE A 526 1.71 16.41 -26.50
N PHE A 527 3.02 16.58 -26.53
CA PHE A 527 3.75 17.62 -25.78
C PHE A 527 5.14 17.83 -26.38
N ALA A 528 5.88 18.83 -25.90
CA ALA A 528 7.25 19.07 -26.33
C ALA A 528 8.19 19.28 -25.14
N LEU A 529 9.43 18.80 -25.29
CA LEU A 529 10.57 19.09 -24.42
C LEU A 529 11.75 19.54 -25.30
N ASN A 530 12.80 20.09 -24.70
CA ASN A 530 14.02 20.43 -25.45
C ASN A 530 15.05 19.33 -25.32
N ASP A 531 15.75 19.02 -26.40
CA ASP A 531 16.94 18.18 -26.38
C ASP A 531 18.02 18.82 -25.49
N ALA A 532 18.66 18.03 -24.64
CA ALA A 532 19.61 18.51 -23.65
C ALA A 532 20.90 19.06 -24.27
N VAL A 533 21.29 18.57 -25.45
CA VAL A 533 22.56 18.89 -26.10
C VAL A 533 22.39 20.02 -27.11
N THR A 534 21.36 19.91 -27.96
CA THR A 534 21.13 20.80 -29.09
C THR A 534 20.13 21.92 -28.80
N ASP A 535 19.35 21.79 -27.71
CA ASP A 535 18.21 22.65 -27.39
C ASP A 535 17.11 22.67 -28.47
N ASN A 536 17.17 21.76 -29.44
CA ASN A 536 16.13 21.56 -30.43
C ASN A 536 14.87 21.01 -29.76
N VAL A 537 13.71 21.34 -30.32
CA VAL A 537 12.42 20.84 -29.81
C VAL A 537 12.29 19.35 -30.13
N VAL A 538 11.98 18.56 -29.12
CA VAL A 538 11.60 17.14 -29.20
C VAL A 538 10.10 17.05 -28.93
N VAL A 539 9.34 16.79 -29.98
CA VAL A 539 7.89 16.60 -29.92
C VAL A 539 7.60 15.15 -29.58
N PHE A 540 6.83 14.94 -28.53
CA PHE A 540 6.29 13.63 -28.18
C PHE A 540 4.86 13.54 -28.69
N VAL A 541 4.58 12.46 -29.41
CA VAL A 541 3.22 12.08 -29.79
C VAL A 541 2.98 10.65 -29.33
N ASP A 542 1.86 10.43 -28.67
CA ASP A 542 1.45 9.15 -28.12
C ASP A 542 0.10 8.78 -28.73
N GLN A 543 0.04 7.54 -29.21
CA GLN A 543 -1.19 6.88 -29.61
C GLN A 543 -1.48 5.70 -28.69
N ARG A 544 -2.66 5.74 -28.08
CA ARG A 544 -3.20 4.75 -27.16
C ARG A 544 -4.19 3.86 -27.89
N LYS A 545 -3.82 2.60 -28.10
CA LYS A 545 -4.64 1.65 -28.86
C LYS A 545 -5.47 0.72 -27.97
N ARG A 546 -6.76 0.73 -28.30
CA ARG A 546 -7.90 0.21 -27.56
C ARG A 546 -7.98 -1.33 -27.55
N GLN A 547 -7.46 -1.96 -28.60
CA GLN A 547 -7.36 -3.41 -28.75
C GLN A 547 -6.21 -3.73 -29.69
N PHE A 548 -5.41 -4.73 -29.35
CA PHE A 548 -4.59 -5.36 -30.34
C PHE A 548 -4.87 -6.85 -30.46
N GLY A 549 -5.94 -7.12 -31.23
CA GLY A 549 -5.85 -8.11 -32.29
C GLY A 549 -5.28 -7.53 -33.60
N LYS A 550 -4.95 -6.22 -33.67
CA LYS A 550 -4.51 -5.52 -34.91
C LYS A 550 -3.06 -5.01 -34.94
N PHE A 551 -2.34 -4.91 -33.82
CA PHE A 551 -0.91 -4.58 -33.82
C PHE A 551 -0.31 -5.92 -34.01
N GLN A 552 -0.10 -6.20 -35.27
CA GLN A 552 0.91 -7.14 -35.59
C GLN A 552 2.14 -6.29 -35.85
N PRO A 553 3.34 -6.74 -35.44
CA PRO A 553 4.58 -6.07 -35.81
C PRO A 553 4.65 -5.71 -37.31
N CYS A 554 4.02 -6.51 -38.18
CA CYS A 554 3.89 -6.22 -39.62
C CYS A 554 3.06 -4.96 -39.96
N HIS A 555 2.13 -4.53 -39.11
CA HIS A 555 1.31 -3.32 -39.28
C HIS A 555 1.84 -2.10 -38.52
N ALA A 556 2.91 -2.24 -37.73
CA ALA A 556 3.48 -1.16 -36.93
C ALA A 556 3.80 0.10 -37.77
N LYS A 557 4.20 -0.08 -39.04
CA LYS A 557 4.45 1.01 -39.98
C LYS A 557 3.22 1.91 -40.21
N GLU A 558 2.01 1.37 -40.21
CA GLU A 558 0.77 2.16 -40.40
C GLU A 558 0.51 3.06 -39.18
N TYR A 559 0.66 2.51 -37.97
CA TYR A 559 0.47 3.25 -36.72
C TYR A 559 1.51 4.35 -36.55
N LEU A 560 2.79 3.99 -36.72
CA LEU A 560 3.90 4.94 -36.64
C LEU A 560 3.86 5.96 -37.78
N GLY A 561 3.33 5.58 -38.95
CA GLY A 561 3.09 6.50 -40.07
C GLY A 561 2.11 7.62 -39.70
N LYS A 562 1.00 7.30 -39.03
CA LYS A 562 0.01 8.31 -38.56
C LYS A 562 0.63 9.29 -37.57
N LEU A 563 1.56 8.81 -36.74
CA LEU A 563 2.30 9.62 -35.77
C LEU A 563 3.45 10.44 -36.38
N SER A 564 3.74 10.28 -37.68
CA SER A 564 4.89 10.94 -38.31
C SER A 564 4.64 12.40 -38.70
N VAL A 565 3.43 12.91 -38.45
CA VAL A 565 3.09 14.31 -38.72
C VAL A 565 3.80 15.22 -37.71
N CYS A 566 4.66 16.11 -38.20
CA CYS A 566 5.24 17.19 -37.42
C CYS A 566 4.56 18.51 -37.81
N PRO A 567 4.27 19.42 -36.87
CA PRO A 567 3.79 20.75 -37.19
C PRO A 567 4.78 21.51 -38.07
N ASP A 568 4.30 22.20 -39.11
CA ASP A 568 5.13 22.82 -40.14
C ASP A 568 6.12 23.85 -39.54
N PHE A 569 5.65 24.60 -38.53
CA PHE A 569 6.44 25.60 -37.83
C PHE A 569 7.58 25.01 -36.98
N LEU A 570 7.51 23.72 -36.63
CA LEU A 570 8.55 22.99 -35.90
C LEU A 570 9.54 22.29 -36.84
N VAL A 571 9.08 21.82 -38.01
CA VAL A 571 9.95 21.26 -39.06
C VAL A 571 10.99 22.28 -39.48
N ALA A 572 10.58 23.54 -39.70
CA ALA A 572 11.47 24.65 -40.05
C ALA A 572 12.55 24.93 -38.98
N ARG A 573 12.34 24.46 -37.74
CA ARG A 573 13.25 24.65 -36.60
C ARG A 573 14.08 23.41 -36.29
N GLY A 574 14.05 22.38 -37.15
CA GLY A 574 14.79 21.14 -36.94
C GLY A 574 14.25 20.30 -35.79
N ALA A 575 12.95 20.40 -35.48
CA ALA A 575 12.36 19.60 -34.42
C ALA A 575 12.43 18.10 -34.72
N ARG A 576 12.62 17.31 -33.66
CA ARG A 576 12.60 15.84 -33.70
C ARG A 576 11.26 15.35 -33.18
N VAL A 577 10.67 14.34 -33.82
CA VAL A 577 9.38 13.77 -33.39
C VAL A 577 9.59 12.35 -32.87
N VAL A 578 9.30 12.14 -31.58
CA VAL A 578 9.33 10.84 -30.91
C VAL A 578 7.91 10.28 -30.86
N ARG A 579 7.72 9.08 -31.41
CA ARG A 579 6.42 8.47 -31.69
C ARG A 579 6.18 7.27 -30.79
N GLY A 580 5.20 7.40 -29.90
CA GLY A 580 4.80 6.37 -28.95
C GLY A 580 3.56 5.62 -29.40
N VAL A 581 3.60 4.30 -29.36
CA VAL A 581 2.38 3.48 -29.39
C VAL A 581 2.30 2.72 -28.07
N LEU A 582 1.17 2.86 -27.38
CA LEU A 582 0.94 2.24 -26.09
C LEU A 582 0.01 1.04 -26.23
N ASN A 583 0.22 0.06 -25.34
CA ASN A 583 -0.59 -1.15 -25.23
C ASN A 583 -0.53 -2.03 -26.50
N CYS A 584 0.66 -2.14 -27.13
CA CYS A 584 0.91 -2.67 -28.48
C CYS A 584 0.62 -4.17 -28.64
N ASP A 585 1.49 -5.04 -28.14
CA ASP A 585 1.37 -6.48 -28.26
C ASP A 585 2.16 -7.09 -27.09
N SER A 586 2.01 -8.38 -26.86
CA SER A 586 2.80 -9.13 -25.89
C SER A 586 4.29 -8.95 -26.10
N LEU A 587 5.05 -8.97 -25.02
CA LEU A 587 6.50 -8.77 -25.05
C LEU A 587 7.20 -9.82 -25.94
N SER A 588 6.69 -11.05 -25.95
CA SER A 588 7.19 -12.16 -26.78
C SER A 588 7.03 -11.90 -28.27
N ASN A 589 5.88 -11.37 -28.71
CA ASN A 589 5.66 -11.01 -30.11
C ASN A 589 6.52 -9.83 -30.55
N LEU A 590 6.80 -8.90 -29.63
CA LEU A 590 7.69 -7.78 -29.90
C LEU A 590 9.17 -8.17 -29.82
N ALA A 591 9.54 -9.34 -29.26
CA ALA A 591 10.91 -9.79 -29.00
C ALA A 591 11.86 -9.48 -30.15
N THR A 592 11.47 -9.87 -31.37
CA THR A 592 12.25 -9.77 -32.60
C THR A 592 11.93 -8.55 -33.45
N TYR A 593 11.02 -7.68 -33.01
CA TYR A 593 10.66 -6.47 -33.77
C TYR A 593 11.70 -5.36 -33.53
N ASP A 594 12.31 -4.93 -34.62
CA ASP A 594 13.21 -3.79 -34.65
C ASP A 594 12.39 -2.49 -34.63
N VAL A 595 12.36 -1.85 -33.46
CA VAL A 595 11.66 -0.58 -33.28
C VAL A 595 12.38 0.50 -34.08
N PRO A 596 11.69 1.21 -35.00
CA PRO A 596 12.31 2.27 -35.79
C PRO A 596 12.89 3.37 -34.90
N HIS A 597 13.86 4.13 -35.45
CA HIS A 597 14.36 5.32 -34.76
C HIS A 597 13.22 6.30 -34.44
N ASP A 598 13.38 6.98 -33.30
CA ASP A 598 12.43 7.96 -32.78
C ASP A 598 11.04 7.37 -32.55
N CYS A 599 10.99 6.08 -32.20
CA CYS A 599 9.77 5.40 -31.81
C CYS A 599 9.97 4.69 -30.48
N PHE A 600 8.88 4.58 -29.72
CA PHE A 600 8.78 3.67 -28.59
C PHE A 600 7.47 2.90 -28.62
N LEU A 601 7.52 1.64 -28.19
CA LEU A 601 6.37 0.75 -28.06
C LEU A 601 6.25 0.31 -26.62
N LEU A 602 5.07 0.44 -26.02
CA LEU A 602 4.78 -0.10 -24.70
C LEU A 602 3.88 -1.33 -24.82
N SER A 603 4.35 -2.47 -24.31
CA SER A 603 3.57 -3.70 -24.18
C SER A 603 2.66 -3.62 -22.95
N PRO A 604 1.48 -4.26 -22.96
CA PRO A 604 0.68 -4.43 -21.75
C PRO A 604 1.47 -5.10 -20.62
N ASP A 605 2.37 -6.02 -20.95
CA ASP A 605 3.19 -6.78 -19.98
C ASP A 605 4.19 -5.89 -19.21
N GLU A 606 4.54 -4.73 -19.78
CA GLU A 606 5.48 -3.77 -19.20
C GLU A 606 4.75 -2.61 -18.48
N SER A 607 3.43 -2.71 -18.31
CA SER A 607 2.62 -1.65 -17.69
C SER A 607 3.06 -1.36 -16.26
N GLU A 608 3.45 -2.38 -15.48
CA GLU A 608 3.95 -2.19 -14.12
C GLU A 608 5.27 -1.43 -14.10
N ARG A 609 6.18 -1.79 -15.01
CA ARG A 609 7.48 -1.15 -15.14
C ARG A 609 7.36 0.30 -15.56
N PHE A 610 6.38 0.59 -16.42
CA PHE A 610 6.07 1.94 -16.86
C PHE A 610 5.33 2.68 -15.72
N TYR A 611 4.09 2.35 -15.41
CA TYR A 611 3.23 3.15 -14.53
C TYR A 611 3.61 3.11 -13.03
N GLY A 612 4.46 2.17 -12.60
CA GLY A 612 4.88 2.05 -11.20
C GLY A 612 3.68 1.80 -10.27
N THR A 613 3.54 2.62 -9.22
CA THR A 613 2.40 2.53 -8.30
C THR A 613 1.03 2.65 -8.99
N LEU A 614 0.97 3.38 -10.10
CA LEU A 614 -0.29 3.66 -10.80
C LEU A 614 -0.65 2.57 -11.82
N ALA A 615 0.12 1.48 -11.88
CA ALA A 615 -0.08 0.39 -12.84
C ALA A 615 -1.38 -0.41 -12.67
N TYR A 616 -2.06 -0.27 -11.52
CA TYR A 616 -3.36 -0.85 -11.26
C TYR A 616 -4.47 0.20 -11.12
N HIS A 617 -4.16 1.46 -11.42
CA HIS A 617 -5.18 2.50 -11.41
C HIS A 617 -6.29 2.11 -12.40
N PRO A 618 -7.59 2.18 -12.07
CA PRO A 618 -8.62 1.63 -12.96
C PRO A 618 -8.67 2.26 -14.36
N ALA A 619 -8.16 3.49 -14.51
CA ALA A 619 -7.99 4.17 -15.80
C ALA A 619 -6.67 3.86 -16.55
N CYS A 620 -5.77 3.03 -16.02
CA CYS A 620 -4.48 2.74 -16.66
C CYS A 620 -4.56 1.68 -17.76
N THR A 621 -5.59 0.83 -17.72
CA THR A 621 -5.87 -0.19 -18.72
C THR A 621 -7.21 0.09 -19.39
N PRO A 622 -7.30 -0.02 -20.72
CA PRO A 622 -8.58 0.07 -21.42
C PRO A 622 -9.36 -1.27 -21.34
N PHE A 623 -8.73 -2.37 -20.91
CA PHE A 623 -9.30 -3.71 -21.03
C PHE A 623 -10.08 -4.19 -19.81
N ILE A 624 -11.12 -4.97 -20.09
CA ILE A 624 -12.04 -5.59 -19.13
C ILE A 624 -12.05 -7.09 -19.40
N SER A 625 -11.64 -7.88 -18.40
CA SER A 625 -11.70 -9.33 -18.48
C SER A 625 -13.15 -9.83 -18.51
N VAL A 626 -13.57 -10.49 -19.60
CA VAL A 626 -14.92 -11.04 -19.72
C VAL A 626 -15.13 -12.26 -18.84
N ASN A 627 -14.09 -12.81 -18.20
CA ASN A 627 -14.24 -13.95 -17.30
C ASN A 627 -14.10 -13.55 -15.83
N SER A 628 -13.37 -12.48 -15.51
CA SER A 628 -13.16 -12.04 -14.13
C SER A 628 -13.69 -10.64 -13.81
N ALA A 629 -14.09 -9.84 -14.81
CA ALA A 629 -14.56 -8.48 -14.54
C ALA A 629 -15.97 -8.45 -13.97
N CYS A 630 -16.20 -7.42 -13.17
CA CYS A 630 -17.41 -7.19 -12.43
C CYS A 630 -18.57 -6.73 -13.34
N LYS A 631 -19.84 -6.80 -12.87
CA LYS A 631 -21.02 -6.47 -13.70
C LYS A 631 -20.91 -5.10 -14.35
N THR A 632 -20.55 -4.07 -13.56
CA THR A 632 -20.46 -2.69 -14.05
C THR A 632 -19.39 -2.52 -15.12
N ALA A 633 -18.24 -3.17 -14.97
CA ALA A 633 -17.21 -3.16 -16.00
C ALA A 633 -17.75 -3.83 -17.28
N LEU A 634 -18.41 -4.98 -17.19
CA LEU A 634 -19.00 -5.63 -18.36
C LEU A 634 -20.03 -4.78 -19.08
N LYS A 635 -20.82 -3.97 -18.37
CA LYS A 635 -21.77 -3.05 -19.00
C LYS A 635 -21.09 -2.10 -19.97
N SER A 636 -19.85 -1.69 -19.72
CA SER A 636 -19.11 -0.82 -20.65
C SER A 636 -18.63 -1.55 -21.91
N LEU A 637 -18.67 -2.89 -21.93
CA LEU A 637 -18.50 -3.71 -23.13
C LEU A 637 -19.82 -3.94 -23.88
N LEU A 638 -20.94 -3.35 -23.44
CA LEU A 638 -22.26 -3.63 -23.99
C LEU A 638 -22.92 -2.32 -24.43
N ARG A 639 -23.35 -2.27 -25.68
CA ARG A 639 -24.06 -1.13 -26.26
C ARG A 639 -25.53 -1.49 -26.45
N GLY A 640 -26.42 -0.69 -25.90
CA GLY A 640 -27.85 -0.93 -25.94
C GLY A 640 -28.59 -0.03 -24.97
N THR A 641 -29.87 -0.31 -24.73
CA THR A 641 -30.61 0.37 -23.67
C THR A 641 -30.08 -0.06 -22.30
N MET A 642 -30.14 0.82 -21.30
CA MET A 642 -29.65 0.50 -19.94
C MET A 642 -30.19 -0.82 -19.40
N LYS A 643 -31.48 -1.10 -19.62
CA LYS A 643 -32.12 -2.35 -19.19
C LYS A 643 -31.52 -3.58 -19.89
N ALA A 644 -31.38 -3.54 -21.21
CA ALA A 644 -30.83 -4.66 -21.98
C ALA A 644 -29.35 -4.91 -21.64
N VAL A 645 -28.58 -3.85 -21.41
CA VAL A 645 -27.18 -3.90 -20.97
C VAL A 645 -27.06 -4.55 -19.59
N ASP A 646 -27.95 -4.21 -18.65
CA ASP A 646 -27.96 -4.82 -17.32
C ASP A 646 -28.30 -6.32 -17.36
N GLU A 647 -29.33 -6.70 -18.12
CA GLU A 647 -29.74 -8.09 -18.33
C GLU A 647 -28.62 -8.93 -18.95
N ALA A 648 -27.93 -8.38 -19.95
CA ALA A 648 -26.84 -9.08 -20.62
C ALA A 648 -25.60 -9.25 -19.74
N ALA A 649 -25.23 -8.23 -18.98
CA ALA A 649 -24.11 -8.33 -18.03
C ALA A 649 -24.38 -9.40 -16.95
N GLU A 650 -25.62 -9.49 -16.45
CA GLU A 650 -26.02 -10.54 -15.49
C GLU A 650 -25.94 -11.93 -16.11
N ALA A 651 -26.44 -12.09 -17.34
CA ALA A 651 -26.41 -13.37 -18.03
C ALA A 651 -24.96 -13.87 -18.25
N ILE A 652 -24.04 -12.96 -18.60
CA ILE A 652 -22.61 -13.26 -18.74
C ILE A 652 -22.02 -13.72 -17.40
N LEU A 653 -22.34 -13.05 -16.29
CA LEU A 653 -21.86 -13.45 -14.96
C LEU A 653 -22.34 -14.85 -14.57
N THR A 654 -23.62 -15.14 -14.75
CA THR A 654 -24.18 -16.46 -14.43
C THR A 654 -23.51 -17.56 -15.24
N LYS A 655 -23.25 -17.31 -16.53
CA LYS A 655 -22.61 -18.29 -17.42
C LYS A 655 -21.21 -18.71 -16.93
N ARG A 656 -20.43 -17.78 -16.36
CA ARG A 656 -19.07 -18.06 -15.85
C ARG A 656 -19.04 -19.04 -14.69
N ASN A 657 -20.12 -19.09 -13.90
CA ASN A 657 -20.21 -19.95 -12.73
C ASN A 657 -20.63 -21.39 -13.11
N GLU A 658 -20.94 -21.65 -14.38
CA GLU A 658 -21.27 -23.00 -14.85
C GLU A 658 -20.01 -23.88 -14.95
N PRO A 659 -20.11 -25.20 -14.73
CA PRO A 659 -18.95 -26.12 -14.82
C PRO A 659 -18.25 -26.16 -16.18
N SER A 660 -18.95 -25.70 -17.24
CA SER A 660 -18.40 -25.56 -18.59
C SER A 660 -17.49 -24.34 -18.76
N GLY A 661 -17.35 -23.50 -17.73
CA GLY A 661 -16.46 -22.36 -17.69
C GLY A 661 -16.98 -21.11 -18.42
N GLY A 662 -16.21 -20.02 -18.27
CA GLY A 662 -16.44 -18.72 -18.90
C GLY A 662 -16.34 -18.72 -20.43
N PHE A 663 -16.09 -17.54 -21.00
CA PHE A 663 -16.01 -17.33 -22.45
C PHE A 663 -14.57 -17.46 -22.92
N SER A 664 -14.32 -18.24 -23.97
CA SER A 664 -12.95 -18.40 -24.49
C SER A 664 -12.59 -17.26 -25.45
N ASN A 665 -13.59 -16.66 -26.10
CA ASN A 665 -13.40 -15.59 -27.08
C ASN A 665 -14.67 -14.72 -27.24
N SER A 666 -14.59 -13.67 -28.07
CA SER A 666 -15.71 -12.76 -28.30
C SER A 666 -16.88 -13.37 -29.08
N GLU A 667 -16.63 -14.37 -29.92
CA GLU A 667 -17.68 -15.06 -30.67
C GLU A 667 -18.55 -15.93 -29.75
N ASP A 668 -17.95 -16.53 -28.71
CA ASP A 668 -18.68 -17.24 -27.66
C ASP A 668 -19.67 -16.30 -26.95
N VAL A 669 -19.22 -15.08 -26.63
CA VAL A 669 -20.06 -14.06 -25.97
C VAL A 669 -21.19 -13.62 -26.89
N ARG A 670 -20.88 -13.29 -28.16
CA ARG A 670 -21.89 -12.87 -29.14
C ARG A 670 -22.91 -13.97 -29.39
N SER A 671 -22.44 -15.22 -29.53
CA SER A 671 -23.29 -16.39 -29.68
C SER A 671 -24.20 -16.59 -28.48
N PHE A 672 -23.67 -16.41 -27.27
CA PHE A 672 -24.43 -16.47 -26.03
C PHE A 672 -25.48 -15.36 -25.92
N ILE A 673 -25.12 -14.10 -26.22
CA ILE A 673 -26.03 -12.95 -26.26
C ILE A 673 -27.17 -13.20 -27.25
N LYS A 674 -26.83 -13.70 -28.45
CA LYS A 674 -27.80 -14.06 -29.49
C LYS A 674 -28.71 -15.22 -29.06
N PHE A 675 -28.14 -16.26 -28.46
CA PHE A 675 -28.88 -17.41 -27.93
C PHE A 675 -29.88 -16.99 -26.84
N LYS A 676 -29.46 -16.11 -25.92
CA LYS A 676 -30.30 -15.51 -24.88
C LYS A 676 -31.26 -14.43 -25.41
N ARG A 677 -31.20 -14.09 -26.70
CA ARG A 677 -32.01 -13.06 -27.38
C ARG A 677 -31.89 -11.68 -26.73
N LEU A 678 -30.71 -11.37 -26.19
CA LEU A 678 -30.42 -10.10 -25.54
C LEU A 678 -30.19 -9.01 -26.60
N LYS A 679 -30.86 -7.87 -26.47
CA LYS A 679 -30.80 -6.75 -27.43
C LYS A 679 -29.64 -5.81 -27.10
N VAL A 680 -28.43 -6.33 -27.15
CA VAL A 680 -27.21 -5.57 -26.92
C VAL A 680 -26.16 -5.96 -27.96
N ASP A 681 -25.36 -4.99 -28.36
CA ASP A 681 -24.13 -5.24 -29.09
C ASP A 681 -22.98 -5.39 -28.11
N PHE A 682 -22.15 -6.40 -28.34
CA PHE A 682 -20.94 -6.61 -27.55
C PHE A 682 -19.77 -5.90 -28.21
N ASP A 683 -19.23 -4.93 -27.49
CA ASP A 683 -18.00 -4.23 -27.79
C ASP A 683 -16.83 -5.11 -27.35
N ASP A 684 -16.40 -5.98 -28.25
CA ASP A 684 -15.25 -6.84 -27.99
C ASP A 684 -13.95 -6.06 -27.95
N GLU A 685 -13.91 -4.80 -28.40
CA GLU A 685 -12.69 -3.96 -28.48
C GLU A 685 -11.96 -3.88 -27.13
N TYR A 686 -12.70 -3.77 -26.03
CA TYR A 686 -12.13 -3.67 -24.68
C TYR A 686 -12.20 -4.99 -23.91
N ALA A 687 -12.61 -6.08 -24.54
CA ALA A 687 -12.78 -7.38 -23.92
C ALA A 687 -11.46 -8.16 -23.88
N LYS A 688 -11.08 -8.64 -22.69
CA LYS A 688 -9.99 -9.62 -22.51
C LYS A 688 -10.59 -10.98 -22.14
N PHE A 689 -10.14 -12.03 -22.81
CA PHE A 689 -10.52 -13.41 -22.52
C PHE A 689 -9.28 -14.09 -21.96
N SER A 690 -9.16 -14.15 -20.64
CA SER A 690 -8.13 -14.99 -20.00
C SER A 690 -8.67 -16.40 -19.85
N SER A 691 -7.82 -17.38 -20.19
CA SER A 691 -7.96 -18.81 -19.89
C SER A 691 -7.91 -19.08 -18.39
#